data_AF-A0A6C0CLA1-F1
#
_entry.id   AF-A0A6C0CLA1-F1
#
_cell.length_a   1.000
_cell.length_b   1.000
_cell.length_c   1.000
_cell.angle_alpha   90.00
_cell.angle_beta   90.00
_cell.angle_gamma   90.00
#
_symmetry.space_group_name_H-M   'P 1'
#
loop_
_entity.id
_entity.type
_entity.pdbx_description
1 polymer ?
#
loop_
_entity_poly.entity_id
_entity_poly.type
_entity_poly.pdbx_seq_one_letter_code
_entity_poly.pdbx_strand_id
1 'polypeptide(L)'
;MAGRIRLAVTGIQDQWLTGEPQFSYFVMNYKRHTRFSTEAVEMPFDGKCDFSSSVECRIPQNIGDLIRSTMLKIKLGKLSTDTSTEKYRYNTPAALSIIKYVDLVIGGQIIERLTGDYIYMYNQLHNNKDDVNQSLYFLSGHGEHLQVSDSYNTFYVNIPFYFFRNPSLAVPVCAITKQLVEVRVTFKDINDDVTFKYTIDGSVTKRDKTTEGSIDNVSLITDFYFVAEEERNFLLTRPMEYIISQLQMSKLVYKPNESKKSALLKFKHPVKELFFSAKEKTGLNTFFSGSIGSYEEIAKIPAPNQLDRSFGRAVSIDGDTMVIGDVNNTGSVVNSGAVHVFTRVTAGDPTSGWTWVTKLVANEAMRNDNMGIRSVVIDGDTLIAGVPYDDFYDHPADFNYQSPIQLTNAGSAYIFTRDTPGDLTSGWTQVAKLIASDVAKNDRFGHSVSISGDTAVVGAVWDDDTLSASGSAYIFTRDTPGDLTSGWTQFTKLNATTPKQYSSFGYSVSIDADTVVIGSPENEEGTGAYPYTETNTGSVYVFTRDIAGDLTAGWTQIANLFASDAEGLSYPIPGARGPEGDHLGTSVSINGDTIAVAGSYDYDGFERSGAAYIFTRDTPGDLTSGWTEIAKLTPTEGTATDEYGSSISVSGDIVVVGAHGDDTNGSDGGCAYVFTRDTPGDLTSGWTQGTKLTASDAAADPDGGAADNLFGLSVATDGTTVIVGSPGDYYAMHGSVYVYRTPTFTQSSSDQLLDTSITDQEFTTLLPGKRSDHRLIKNVKFACNGETIFDQSGQYLAYEQSLRHHTGCPDPAYEFYSYSFSLKPEQHYPSGQLNMSRIMHKKIDIELEETSTTRDIDVSVYALNYNVLHVASGLVGLKF
;
A
#
# COMPACT_ATOMS: atom_id res chain seq x y z
N MET A 1 67.45 -50.61 3.43
CA MET A 1 67.63 -50.16 2.03
C MET A 1 66.33 -49.84 1.29
N ALA A 2 65.13 -50.17 1.81
CA ALA A 2 63.86 -50.01 1.08
C ALA A 2 63.60 -48.59 0.52
N GLY A 3 63.85 -47.52 1.30
CA GLY A 3 63.66 -46.15 0.82
C GLY A 3 64.65 -45.70 -0.26
N ARG A 4 65.92 -46.12 -0.17
CA ARG A 4 66.94 -45.84 -1.20
C ARG A 4 66.67 -46.58 -2.50
N ILE A 5 66.19 -47.82 -2.43
CA ILE A 5 65.78 -48.60 -3.61
C ILE A 5 64.62 -47.90 -4.32
N ARG A 6 63.65 -47.35 -3.57
CA ARG A 6 62.52 -46.62 -4.15
C ARG A 6 62.92 -45.31 -4.84
N LEU A 7 63.96 -44.63 -4.35
CA LEU A 7 64.53 -43.44 -5.02
C LEU A 7 65.39 -43.78 -6.24
N ALA A 8 65.97 -44.99 -6.29
CA ALA A 8 66.77 -45.45 -7.43
C ALA A 8 65.91 -45.93 -8.61
N VAL A 9 64.67 -46.36 -8.35
CA VAL A 9 63.68 -46.68 -9.38
C VAL A 9 63.02 -45.36 -9.82
N THR A 10 63.56 -44.78 -10.89
CA THR A 10 62.96 -43.61 -11.56
C THR A 10 62.55 -44.00 -12.98
N GLY A 11 61.38 -43.54 -13.41
CA GLY A 11 60.82 -43.80 -14.74
C GLY A 11 60.53 -42.51 -15.51
N ILE A 12 60.12 -42.66 -16.78
CA ILE A 12 59.78 -41.51 -17.63
C ILE A 12 58.57 -40.71 -17.12
N GLN A 13 57.72 -41.34 -16.30
CA GLN A 13 56.57 -40.69 -15.65
C GLN A 13 57.01 -39.74 -14.53
N ASP A 14 58.13 -40.02 -13.86
CA ASP A 14 58.65 -39.17 -12.78
C ASP A 14 59.16 -37.82 -13.31
N GLN A 15 59.47 -37.72 -14.61
CA GLN A 15 59.84 -36.45 -15.25
C GLN A 15 58.74 -35.38 -15.10
N TRP A 16 57.46 -35.79 -15.09
CA TRP A 16 56.32 -34.91 -14.91
C TRP A 16 56.10 -34.46 -13.45
N LEU A 17 56.66 -35.20 -12.48
CA LEU A 17 56.44 -34.96 -11.06
C LEU A 17 57.67 -34.37 -10.35
N THR A 18 58.86 -34.86 -10.67
CA THR A 18 60.12 -34.56 -9.96
C THR A 18 61.30 -34.26 -10.90
N GLY A 19 61.07 -34.17 -12.22
CA GLY A 19 62.13 -33.90 -13.21
C GLY A 19 62.83 -32.55 -13.03
N GLU A 20 62.04 -31.49 -12.82
CA GLU A 20 62.53 -30.15 -12.45
C GLU A 20 61.73 -29.63 -11.23
N PRO A 21 62.12 -30.01 -10.01
CA PRO A 21 61.32 -29.69 -8.82
C PRO A 21 61.32 -28.19 -8.54
N GLN A 22 60.13 -27.55 -8.58
CA GLN A 22 59.95 -26.12 -8.34
C GLN A 22 59.78 -25.75 -6.86
N PHE A 23 59.52 -26.74 -5.99
CA PHE A 23 59.33 -26.55 -4.56
C PHE A 23 59.76 -27.80 -3.78
N SER A 24 59.92 -27.67 -2.47
CA SER A 24 60.30 -28.78 -1.59
C SER A 24 59.39 -28.82 -0.36
N TYR A 25 58.93 -30.01 0.01
CA TYR A 25 58.20 -30.22 1.26
C TYR A 25 59.11 -30.21 2.50
N PHE A 26 60.43 -30.31 2.30
CA PHE A 26 61.42 -30.36 3.38
C PHE A 26 61.99 -28.98 3.73
N VAL A 27 61.76 -27.97 2.87
CA VAL A 27 62.23 -26.60 3.07
C VAL A 27 61.08 -25.65 2.82
N MET A 28 60.49 -25.12 3.88
CA MET A 28 59.43 -24.11 3.82
C MET A 28 59.99 -22.72 4.15
N ASN A 29 59.80 -21.78 3.22
CA ASN A 29 60.12 -20.37 3.46
C ASN A 29 58.88 -19.66 4.01
N TYR A 30 58.87 -19.38 5.31
CA TYR A 30 57.82 -18.58 5.93
C TYR A 30 58.00 -17.09 5.59
N LYS A 31 56.92 -16.44 5.14
CA LYS A 31 56.91 -14.99 4.96
C LYS A 31 56.91 -14.30 6.32
N ARG A 32 57.80 -13.34 6.53
CA ARG A 32 57.73 -12.43 7.68
C ARG A 32 56.53 -11.50 7.50
N HIS A 33 55.80 -11.23 8.56
CA HIS A 33 54.70 -10.27 8.59
C HIS A 33 55.07 -9.06 9.45
N THR A 34 54.32 -7.97 9.30
CA THR A 34 54.42 -6.81 10.18
C THR A 34 54.03 -7.18 11.61
N ARG A 35 54.62 -6.49 12.59
CA ARG A 35 54.28 -6.71 14.00
C ARG A 35 52.92 -6.08 14.27
N PHE A 36 52.02 -6.85 14.87
CA PHE A 36 50.72 -6.35 15.32
C PHE A 36 50.28 -7.06 16.60
N SER A 37 49.36 -6.45 17.34
CA SER A 37 48.58 -7.10 18.40
C SER A 37 47.09 -6.97 18.13
N THR A 38 46.27 -7.75 18.83
CA THR A 38 44.81 -7.73 18.72
C THR A 38 44.16 -7.56 20.08
N GLU A 39 43.10 -6.76 20.14
CA GLU A 39 42.28 -6.57 21.35
C GLU A 39 40.81 -6.46 20.97
N ALA A 40 39.94 -7.07 21.77
CA ALA A 40 38.49 -7.00 21.62
C ALA A 40 37.93 -5.96 22.59
N VAL A 41 37.15 -5.02 22.08
CA VAL A 41 36.55 -3.95 22.90
C VAL A 41 35.03 -3.99 22.77
N GLU A 42 34.34 -4.07 23.89
CA GLU A 42 32.87 -4.01 23.98
C GLU A 42 32.41 -2.55 24.11
N MET A 43 31.47 -2.15 23.27
CA MET A 43 30.92 -0.80 23.19
C MET A 43 29.39 -0.86 23.29
N PRO A 44 28.75 0.01 24.09
CA PRO A 44 27.29 0.08 24.17
C PRO A 44 26.71 0.73 22.91
N PHE A 45 25.44 0.41 22.62
CA PHE A 45 24.65 1.17 21.64
C PHE A 45 24.03 2.40 22.31
N ASP A 46 23.85 3.46 21.52
CA ASP A 46 23.14 4.67 21.93
C ASP A 46 21.62 4.48 21.77
N GLY A 47 20.86 4.83 22.81
CA GLY A 47 19.39 4.76 22.83
C GLY A 47 18.80 3.58 23.61
N LYS A 48 17.47 3.53 23.69
CA LYS A 48 16.75 2.40 24.28
C LYS A 48 16.61 1.29 23.22
N CYS A 49 17.19 0.12 23.50
CA CYS A 49 17.05 -1.05 22.65
C CYS A 49 15.71 -1.74 22.95
N ASP A 50 14.86 -1.90 21.93
CA ASP A 50 13.67 -2.73 21.99
C ASP A 50 13.29 -3.21 20.57
N PHE A 51 12.27 -4.05 20.44
CA PHE A 51 11.71 -4.37 19.11
C PHE A 51 11.21 -3.11 18.40
N SER A 52 11.22 -3.12 17.07
CA SER A 52 10.92 -1.96 16.20
C SER A 52 11.85 -0.76 16.32
N SER A 53 12.89 -0.82 17.17
CA SER A 53 13.86 0.26 17.32
C SER A 53 15.07 0.10 16.38
N SER A 54 15.65 1.24 15.99
CA SER A 54 16.95 1.32 15.36
C SER A 54 17.94 1.94 16.34
N VAL A 55 19.05 1.27 16.57
CA VAL A 55 20.11 1.70 17.49
C VAL A 55 21.43 1.86 16.76
N GLU A 56 22.26 2.80 17.20
CA GLU A 56 23.57 3.06 16.60
C GLU A 56 24.70 2.93 17.62
N CYS A 57 25.84 2.40 17.18
CA CYS A 57 27.05 2.29 17.97
C CYS A 57 28.20 2.92 17.19
N ARG A 58 28.87 3.90 17.82
CA ARG A 58 30.02 4.59 17.26
C ARG A 58 31.29 3.86 17.62
N ILE A 59 32.08 3.50 16.60
CA ILE A 59 33.38 2.85 16.79
C ILE A 59 34.44 3.93 17.00
N PRO A 60 35.07 4.03 18.20
CA PRO A 60 36.05 5.05 18.48
C PRO A 60 37.35 4.83 17.70
N GLN A 61 37.84 5.90 17.07
CA GLN A 61 39.05 5.88 16.26
C GLN A 61 40.35 5.95 17.07
N ASN A 62 40.25 6.24 18.37
CA ASN A 62 41.38 6.35 19.28
C ASN A 62 41.73 5.04 19.98
N ILE A 63 40.95 3.97 19.75
CA ILE A 63 41.14 2.68 20.44
C ILE A 63 42.11 1.78 19.68
N GLY A 64 41.96 1.62 18.36
CA GLY A 64 42.82 0.75 17.56
C GLY A 64 43.10 1.34 16.18
N ASP A 65 43.96 0.68 15.39
CA ASP A 65 44.38 1.19 14.08
C ASP A 65 43.55 0.64 12.92
N LEU A 66 43.18 -0.66 12.96
CA LEU A 66 42.30 -1.28 11.97
C LEU A 66 41.21 -2.14 12.64
N ILE A 67 40.02 -2.21 12.05
CA ILE A 67 38.94 -3.10 12.49
C ILE A 67 39.12 -4.47 11.83
N ARG A 68 39.17 -5.53 12.65
CA ARG A 68 39.30 -6.93 12.22
C ARG A 68 37.95 -7.61 12.04
N SER A 69 37.06 -7.46 13.01
CA SER A 69 35.77 -8.13 13.05
C SER A 69 34.84 -7.44 14.04
N THR A 70 33.54 -7.59 13.80
CA THR A 70 32.48 -7.06 14.67
C THR A 70 31.52 -8.18 15.04
N MET A 71 31.18 -8.25 16.33
CA MET A 71 30.24 -9.21 16.89
C MET A 71 29.18 -8.46 17.70
N LEU A 72 27.92 -8.82 17.49
CA LEU A 72 26.79 -8.29 18.22
C LEU A 72 26.52 -9.19 19.43
N LYS A 73 26.46 -8.62 20.62
CA LYS A 73 26.05 -9.29 21.85
C LYS A 73 24.65 -8.81 22.22
N ILE A 74 23.69 -9.73 22.22
CA ILE A 74 22.27 -9.44 22.45
C ILE A 74 21.82 -10.15 23.71
N LYS A 75 21.17 -9.42 24.61
CA LYS A 75 20.47 -9.96 25.77
C LYS A 75 18.97 -9.84 25.56
N LEU A 76 18.27 -10.97 25.50
CA LEU A 76 16.82 -11.02 25.30
C LEU A 76 16.06 -11.07 26.63
N GLY A 77 14.89 -10.47 26.67
CA GLY A 77 13.97 -10.52 27.80
C GLY A 77 13.29 -11.88 27.91
N LYS A 78 12.88 -12.24 29.13
CA LYS A 78 12.21 -13.50 29.42
C LYS A 78 10.81 -13.57 28.79
N LEU A 79 10.41 -14.79 28.43
CA LEU A 79 9.03 -15.12 28.02
C LEU A 79 8.26 -15.75 29.19
N SER A 80 6.93 -15.86 29.08
CA SER A 80 6.10 -16.56 30.06
C SER A 80 6.54 -18.01 30.27
N THR A 81 6.32 -18.51 31.49
CA THR A 81 6.68 -19.87 31.86
C THR A 81 5.80 -20.88 31.14
N ASP A 82 6.42 -21.89 30.54
CA ASP A 82 5.73 -23.02 29.94
C ASP A 82 4.78 -23.74 30.91
N THR A 83 3.66 -24.19 30.36
CA THR A 83 2.70 -25.09 31.00
C THR A 83 2.58 -26.39 30.19
N SER A 84 1.80 -27.36 30.68
CA SER A 84 1.55 -28.60 29.94
C SER A 84 0.79 -28.37 28.63
N THR A 85 0.08 -27.24 28.50
CA THR A 85 -0.79 -26.92 27.35
C THR A 85 -0.28 -25.72 26.54
N GLU A 86 0.61 -24.89 27.07
CA GLU A 86 1.10 -23.68 26.39
C GLU A 86 2.62 -23.53 26.54
N LYS A 87 3.32 -23.25 25.44
CA LYS A 87 4.78 -23.03 25.41
C LYS A 87 5.14 -21.74 24.68
N TYR A 88 6.02 -20.92 25.24
CA TYR A 88 6.41 -19.62 24.67
C TYR A 88 7.86 -19.66 24.16
N ARG A 89 8.11 -19.24 22.91
CA ARG A 89 9.40 -19.40 22.24
C ARG A 89 9.79 -18.21 21.36
N TYR A 90 11.08 -17.93 21.26
CA TYR A 90 11.64 -17.05 20.22
C TYR A 90 11.82 -17.82 18.90
N ASN A 91 11.80 -17.09 17.80
CA ASN A 91 12.02 -17.65 16.48
C ASN A 91 13.47 -18.08 16.27
N THR A 92 13.71 -19.29 15.77
CA THR A 92 15.06 -19.83 15.58
C THR A 92 15.67 -19.44 14.22
N PRO A 93 16.95 -19.03 14.16
CA PRO A 93 17.85 -18.78 15.30
C PRO A 93 17.52 -17.46 16.00
N ALA A 94 17.40 -17.49 17.32
CA ALA A 94 16.85 -16.38 18.12
C ALA A 94 17.55 -15.05 17.85
N ALA A 95 18.89 -15.03 17.83
CA ALA A 95 19.63 -13.79 17.68
C ALA A 95 19.67 -13.25 16.24
N LEU A 96 19.42 -14.10 15.23
CA LEU A 96 19.43 -13.72 13.82
C LEU A 96 18.03 -13.33 13.33
N SER A 97 17.00 -14.02 13.82
CA SER A 97 15.61 -13.81 13.41
C SER A 97 15.09 -12.43 13.80
N ILE A 98 15.56 -11.84 14.90
CA ILE A 98 15.18 -10.51 15.38
C ILE A 98 15.82 -9.36 14.59
N ILE A 99 16.86 -9.63 13.81
CA ILE A 99 17.62 -8.60 13.08
C ILE A 99 16.95 -8.36 11.74
N LYS A 100 16.49 -7.12 11.51
CA LYS A 100 15.99 -6.68 10.21
C LYS A 100 17.16 -6.30 9.31
N TYR A 101 17.96 -5.33 9.76
CA TYR A 101 19.15 -4.84 9.05
C TYR A 101 20.30 -4.56 10.01
N VAL A 102 21.53 -4.82 9.54
CA VAL A 102 22.77 -4.34 10.13
C VAL A 102 23.54 -3.56 9.08
N ASP A 103 23.78 -2.28 9.36
CA ASP A 103 24.41 -1.35 8.44
C ASP A 103 25.81 -0.96 8.96
N LEU A 104 26.81 -1.06 8.08
CA LEU A 104 28.09 -0.40 8.26
C LEU A 104 28.01 0.99 7.64
N VAL A 105 28.11 2.03 8.46
CA VAL A 105 28.01 3.43 8.04
C VAL A 105 29.36 4.11 8.25
N ILE A 106 29.88 4.76 7.20
CA ILE A 106 31.10 5.57 7.29
C ILE A 106 30.80 6.95 6.75
N GLY A 107 30.97 7.98 7.58
CA GLY A 107 30.71 9.37 7.20
C GLY A 107 29.27 9.66 6.78
N GLY A 108 28.30 8.94 7.36
CA GLY A 108 26.87 9.04 7.02
C GLY A 108 26.43 8.25 5.78
N GLN A 109 27.35 7.62 5.05
CA GLN A 109 27.03 6.76 3.91
C GLN A 109 26.98 5.28 4.34
N ILE A 110 25.92 4.55 3.94
CA ILE A 110 25.85 3.10 4.13
C ILE A 110 26.81 2.43 3.15
N ILE A 111 27.84 1.78 3.69
CA ILE A 111 28.84 1.03 2.93
C ILE A 111 28.32 -0.38 2.63
N GLU A 112 27.71 -1.03 3.62
CA GLU A 112 27.17 -2.38 3.47
C GLU A 112 25.96 -2.55 4.40
N ARG A 113 24.90 -3.19 3.88
CA ARG A 113 23.69 -3.55 4.62
C ARG A 113 23.49 -5.05 4.54
N LEU A 114 23.40 -5.72 5.69
CA LEU A 114 23.18 -7.16 5.79
C LEU A 114 21.84 -7.44 6.50
N THR A 115 21.16 -8.52 6.12
CA THR A 115 19.94 -8.97 6.80
C THR A 115 20.24 -10.15 7.73
N GLY A 116 19.42 -10.35 8.78
CA GLY A 116 19.56 -11.51 9.66
C GLY A 116 19.53 -12.84 8.90
N ASP A 117 18.67 -12.93 7.88
CA ASP A 117 18.55 -14.09 6.99
C ASP A 117 19.82 -14.34 6.16
N TYR A 118 20.44 -13.29 5.63
CA TYR A 118 21.71 -13.44 4.91
C TYR A 118 22.84 -13.87 5.85
N ILE A 119 22.89 -13.32 7.07
CA ILE A 119 23.89 -13.73 8.07
C ILE A 119 23.74 -15.22 8.41
N TYR A 120 22.50 -15.71 8.50
CA TYR A 120 22.23 -17.14 8.64
C TYR A 120 22.78 -17.95 7.46
N MET A 121 22.47 -17.56 6.23
CA MET A 121 22.98 -18.22 5.01
C MET A 121 24.51 -18.23 4.97
N TYR A 122 25.13 -17.10 5.29
CA TYR A 122 26.59 -16.97 5.37
C TYR A 122 27.18 -17.97 6.38
N ASN A 123 26.59 -18.05 7.58
CA ASN A 123 27.04 -18.96 8.63
C ASN A 123 26.94 -20.43 8.22
N GLN A 124 25.90 -20.82 7.48
CA GLN A 124 25.76 -22.20 6.99
C GLN A 124 26.78 -22.54 5.89
N LEU A 125 27.08 -21.61 4.98
CA LEU A 125 27.98 -21.87 3.85
C LEU A 125 29.48 -21.80 4.22
N HIS A 126 29.87 -20.90 5.12
CA HIS A 126 31.29 -20.63 5.43
C HIS A 126 31.81 -21.38 6.66
N ASN A 127 31.02 -22.28 7.24
CA ASN A 127 31.41 -23.08 8.39
C ASN A 127 31.16 -24.56 8.10
N ASN A 128 31.98 -25.42 8.70
CA ASN A 128 31.73 -26.86 8.63
C ASN A 128 30.51 -27.23 9.48
N LYS A 129 29.96 -28.43 9.22
CA LYS A 129 28.76 -28.92 9.90
C LYS A 129 28.95 -29.08 11.42
N ASP A 130 30.16 -29.39 11.89
CA ASP A 130 30.45 -29.56 13.31
C ASP A 130 30.39 -28.22 14.06
N ASP A 131 30.97 -27.15 13.49
CA ASP A 131 30.95 -25.80 14.02
C ASP A 131 29.54 -25.21 14.04
N VAL A 132 28.74 -25.49 13.01
CA VAL A 132 27.33 -25.11 12.94
C VAL A 132 26.53 -25.79 14.06
N ASN A 133 26.71 -27.09 14.25
CA ASN A 133 25.93 -27.88 15.21
C ASN A 133 26.39 -27.73 16.67
N GLN A 134 27.59 -27.20 16.91
CA GLN A 134 28.13 -27.02 18.26
C GLN A 134 28.32 -25.54 18.59
N SER A 135 29.32 -24.89 17.99
CA SER A 135 29.75 -23.54 18.38
C SER A 135 28.69 -22.49 18.05
N LEU A 136 28.29 -22.40 16.78
CA LEU A 136 27.31 -21.41 16.32
C LEU A 136 25.94 -21.66 16.90
N TYR A 137 25.62 -22.93 17.17
CA TYR A 137 24.37 -23.35 17.78
C TYR A 137 24.13 -22.64 19.11
N PHE A 138 25.10 -22.66 20.02
CA PHE A 138 24.99 -22.00 21.32
C PHE A 138 25.18 -20.48 21.24
N LEU A 139 25.98 -19.97 20.31
CA LEU A 139 26.25 -18.54 20.20
C LEU A 139 25.00 -17.76 19.75
N SER A 140 24.32 -18.21 18.69
CA SER A 140 23.20 -17.45 18.10
C SER A 140 21.81 -17.99 18.46
N GLY A 141 21.78 -19.05 19.28
CA GLY A 141 20.53 -19.70 19.68
C GLY A 141 19.87 -20.45 18.53
N HIS A 142 20.58 -21.40 17.91
CA HIS A 142 19.95 -22.37 17.01
C HIS A 142 19.24 -23.47 17.80
N GLY A 143 18.39 -24.25 17.11
CA GLY A 143 17.66 -25.37 17.68
C GLY A 143 16.17 -25.13 17.81
N GLU A 144 15.38 -26.19 18.01
CA GLU A 144 13.96 -26.12 17.69
C GLU A 144 13.14 -25.21 18.61
N HIS A 145 13.51 -24.99 19.88
CA HIS A 145 12.56 -24.35 20.82
C HIS A 145 13.26 -23.66 21.99
N LEU A 146 13.86 -22.49 21.78
CA LEU A 146 14.49 -21.70 22.85
C LEU A 146 13.46 -20.92 23.68
N GLN A 147 13.20 -21.42 24.88
CA GLN A 147 12.62 -20.63 25.95
C GLN A 147 13.76 -19.83 26.61
N VAL A 148 13.75 -18.52 26.42
CA VAL A 148 14.72 -17.63 27.08
C VAL A 148 14.34 -17.52 28.56
N SER A 149 15.30 -17.78 29.44
CA SER A 149 15.17 -17.69 30.89
C SER A 149 16.27 -16.82 31.47
N ASP A 150 16.16 -16.44 32.75
CA ASP A 150 17.13 -15.55 33.43
C ASP A 150 18.58 -16.08 33.36
N SER A 151 18.76 -17.40 33.22
CA SER A 151 20.08 -18.04 33.13
C SER A 151 20.62 -18.19 31.69
N TYR A 152 19.77 -18.10 30.67
CA TYR A 152 20.11 -18.35 29.26
C TYR A 152 19.45 -17.31 28.35
N ASN A 153 19.97 -16.09 28.36
CA ASN A 153 19.39 -14.97 27.61
C ASN A 153 20.40 -14.14 26.80
N THR A 154 21.68 -14.47 26.84
CA THR A 154 22.72 -13.73 26.13
C THR A 154 23.22 -14.51 24.92
N PHE A 155 23.17 -13.88 23.76
CA PHE A 155 23.57 -14.45 22.47
C PHE A 155 24.62 -13.57 21.79
N TYR A 156 25.39 -14.18 20.90
CA TYR A 156 26.50 -13.59 20.18
C TYR A 156 26.35 -13.89 18.69
N VAL A 157 26.38 -12.85 17.87
CA VAL A 157 26.23 -12.93 16.41
C VAL A 157 27.44 -12.29 15.76
N ASN A 158 28.20 -13.07 15.00
CA ASN A 158 29.23 -12.51 14.12
C ASN A 158 28.56 -11.79 12.95
N ILE A 159 28.93 -10.53 12.71
CA ILE A 159 28.44 -9.76 11.58
C ILE A 159 29.44 -9.90 10.42
N PRO A 160 29.10 -10.59 9.32
CA PRO A 160 30.01 -10.90 8.23
C PRO A 160 30.07 -9.74 7.22
N PHE A 161 30.48 -8.55 7.67
CA PHE A 161 30.85 -7.47 6.75
C PHE A 161 32.01 -7.90 5.85
N TYR A 162 32.27 -7.17 4.77
CA TYR A 162 33.29 -7.51 3.76
C TYR A 162 34.70 -7.80 4.31
N PHE A 163 35.05 -7.27 5.49
CA PHE A 163 36.35 -7.47 6.14
C PHE A 163 36.40 -8.69 7.07
N PHE A 164 35.26 -9.32 7.37
CA PHE A 164 35.18 -10.49 8.24
C PHE A 164 35.99 -11.65 7.65
N ARG A 165 36.86 -12.27 8.48
CA ARG A 165 37.82 -13.33 8.09
C ARG A 165 38.82 -12.92 6.98
N ASN A 166 38.88 -11.65 6.62
CA ASN A 166 39.75 -11.13 5.56
C ASN A 166 40.64 -9.99 6.10
N PRO A 167 41.77 -10.31 6.77
CA PRO A 167 42.64 -9.29 7.37
C PRO A 167 43.16 -8.24 6.39
N SER A 168 43.27 -8.56 5.09
CA SER A 168 43.70 -7.63 4.04
C SER A 168 42.67 -6.54 3.72
N LEU A 169 41.41 -6.72 4.13
CA LEU A 169 40.31 -5.78 3.93
C LEU A 169 39.92 -5.05 5.22
N ALA A 170 40.70 -5.20 6.29
CA ALA A 170 40.46 -4.55 7.57
C ALA A 170 40.29 -3.03 7.39
N VAL A 171 39.27 -2.45 8.05
CA VAL A 171 38.95 -1.03 7.91
C VAL A 171 40.00 -0.20 8.65
N PRO A 172 40.78 0.66 7.97
CA PRO A 172 41.86 1.41 8.60
C PRO A 172 41.31 2.64 9.33
N VAL A 173 40.73 2.46 10.52
CA VAL A 173 40.16 3.56 11.32
C VAL A 173 41.18 4.67 11.63
N CYS A 174 42.47 4.34 11.75
CA CYS A 174 43.53 5.35 11.90
C CYS A 174 43.62 6.31 10.69
N ALA A 175 43.29 5.86 9.49
CA ALA A 175 43.32 6.65 8.26
C ALA A 175 42.02 7.44 8.00
N ILE A 176 40.95 7.18 8.76
CA ILE A 176 39.64 7.81 8.61
C ILE A 176 39.49 8.90 9.67
N THR A 177 40.11 10.07 9.44
CA THR A 177 40.19 11.12 10.47
C THR A 177 39.09 12.19 10.38
N LYS A 178 38.30 12.21 9.30
CA LYS A 178 37.29 13.26 9.04
C LYS A 178 35.85 12.77 9.02
N GLN A 179 35.64 11.47 9.22
CA GLN A 179 34.34 10.81 9.17
C GLN A 179 34.23 9.86 10.34
N LEU A 180 33.02 9.60 10.81
CA LEU A 180 32.76 8.60 11.84
C LEU A 180 32.55 7.22 11.21
N VAL A 181 32.92 6.17 11.95
CA VAL A 181 32.62 4.78 11.60
C VAL A 181 31.59 4.27 12.60
N GLU A 182 30.44 3.84 12.11
CA GLU A 182 29.27 3.53 12.91
C GLU A 182 28.65 2.21 12.44
N VAL A 183 28.12 1.45 13.39
CA VAL A 183 27.30 0.27 13.10
C VAL A 183 25.90 0.56 13.58
N ARG A 184 24.93 0.49 12.66
CA ARG A 184 23.51 0.67 12.96
C ARG A 184 22.79 -0.66 12.87
N VAL A 185 22.02 -1.00 13.89
CA VAL A 185 21.21 -2.22 13.92
C VAL A 185 19.74 -1.82 14.00
N THR A 186 18.93 -2.36 13.10
CA THR A 186 17.47 -2.21 13.11
C THR A 186 16.85 -3.55 13.44
N PHE A 187 16.10 -3.60 14.54
CA PHE A 187 15.39 -4.79 14.97
C PHE A 187 14.03 -4.90 14.27
N LYS A 188 13.55 -6.14 14.13
CA LYS A 188 12.21 -6.42 13.64
C LYS A 188 11.15 -5.97 14.64
N ASP A 189 9.95 -5.75 14.14
CA ASP A 189 8.78 -5.52 14.98
C ASP A 189 8.41 -6.82 15.70
N ILE A 190 7.84 -6.74 16.90
CA ILE A 190 7.38 -7.95 17.62
C ILE A 190 6.33 -8.73 16.81
N ASN A 191 5.55 -8.02 15.99
CA ASN A 191 4.59 -8.60 15.06
C ASN A 191 5.24 -9.21 13.80
N ASP A 192 6.51 -8.91 13.54
CA ASP A 192 7.32 -9.41 12.41
C ASP A 192 8.09 -10.68 12.78
N ASP A 193 7.35 -11.65 13.30
CA ASP A 193 7.76 -13.05 13.41
C ASP A 193 8.92 -13.36 14.36
N VAL A 194 8.90 -12.67 15.50
CA VAL A 194 9.95 -12.71 16.51
C VAL A 194 9.67 -13.75 17.60
N THR A 195 8.44 -13.80 18.12
CA THR A 195 8.03 -14.69 19.22
C THR A 195 6.71 -15.40 18.95
N PHE A 196 6.58 -16.62 19.47
CA PHE A 196 5.41 -17.47 19.28
C PHE A 196 4.97 -18.14 20.58
N LYS A 197 3.67 -18.44 20.62
CA LYS A 197 3.01 -19.28 21.60
C LYS A 197 2.54 -20.57 20.90
N TYR A 198 2.89 -21.71 21.48
CA TYR A 198 2.41 -23.02 21.03
C TYR A 198 1.36 -23.53 22.01
N THR A 199 0.15 -23.78 21.54
CA THR A 199 -0.93 -24.39 22.33
C THR A 199 -1.09 -25.85 21.94
N ILE A 200 -1.05 -26.74 22.93
CA ILE A 200 -1.14 -28.19 22.79
C ILE A 200 -2.54 -28.63 23.23
N ASP A 201 -3.34 -29.12 22.28
CA ASP A 201 -4.66 -29.72 22.53
C ASP A 201 -4.68 -31.17 22.03
N GLY A 202 -4.40 -32.11 22.94
CA GLY A 202 -4.29 -33.53 22.60
C GLY A 202 -3.14 -33.82 21.63
N SER A 203 -3.47 -34.25 20.41
CA SER A 203 -2.50 -34.48 19.33
C SER A 203 -2.28 -33.27 18.44
N VAL A 204 -3.02 -32.18 18.66
CA VAL A 204 -2.94 -30.97 17.85
C VAL A 204 -2.02 -29.96 18.53
N THR A 205 -1.02 -29.46 17.81
CA THR A 205 -0.17 -28.36 18.27
C THR A 205 -0.38 -27.15 17.37
N LYS A 206 -0.96 -26.11 17.93
CA LYS A 206 -1.22 -24.85 17.25
C LYS A 206 -0.11 -23.84 17.58
N ARG A 207 0.38 -23.10 16.58
CA ARG A 207 1.33 -21.98 16.77
C ARG A 207 0.62 -20.67 16.49
N ASP A 208 0.57 -19.79 17.50
CA ASP A 208 0.03 -18.42 17.46
C ASP A 208 1.17 -17.40 17.72
N LYS A 209 1.03 -16.16 17.23
CA LYS A 209 1.93 -15.05 17.61
C LYS A 209 1.68 -14.63 19.06
N THR A 210 2.72 -14.09 19.70
CA THR A 210 2.62 -13.50 21.04
C THR A 210 3.22 -12.09 21.03
N THR A 211 2.65 -11.19 21.84
CA THR A 211 3.22 -9.86 22.10
C THR A 211 4.23 -9.90 23.24
N GLU A 212 4.58 -11.09 23.73
CA GLU A 212 5.62 -11.28 24.74
C GLU A 212 7.00 -11.30 24.09
N GLY A 213 7.96 -10.64 24.74
CA GLY A 213 9.35 -10.55 24.32
C GLY A 213 9.87 -9.13 24.47
N SER A 214 11.15 -8.98 24.77
CA SER A 214 11.82 -7.68 24.76
C SER A 214 13.32 -7.87 24.51
N ILE A 215 14.02 -6.79 24.20
CA ILE A 215 15.49 -6.78 24.13
C ILE A 215 15.99 -6.04 25.37
N ASP A 216 16.60 -6.76 26.32
CA ASP A 216 17.10 -6.19 27.57
C ASP A 216 18.32 -5.29 27.34
N ASN A 217 19.24 -5.74 26.49
CA ASN A 217 20.50 -5.03 26.24
C ASN A 217 21.15 -5.47 24.92
N VAL A 218 21.87 -4.57 24.27
CA VAL A 218 22.66 -4.85 23.07
C VAL A 218 23.99 -4.12 23.17
N SER A 219 25.09 -4.81 22.86
CA SER A 219 26.43 -4.21 22.76
C SER A 219 27.19 -4.74 21.54
N LEU A 220 28.12 -3.94 21.04
CA LEU A 220 28.98 -4.28 19.92
C LEU A 220 30.38 -4.61 20.43
N ILE A 221 30.86 -5.81 20.17
CA ILE A 221 32.24 -6.23 20.42
C ILE A 221 33.00 -6.08 19.11
N THR A 222 34.01 -5.21 19.10
CA THR A 222 34.86 -5.00 17.92
C THR A 222 36.28 -5.42 18.22
N ASP A 223 36.85 -6.24 17.35
CA ASP A 223 38.26 -6.62 17.40
C ASP A 223 39.09 -5.62 16.60
N PHE A 224 40.15 -5.10 17.22
CA PHE A 224 41.09 -4.19 16.58
C PHE A 224 42.45 -4.82 16.33
N TYR A 225 43.10 -4.40 15.26
CA TYR A 225 44.53 -4.54 15.05
C TYR A 225 45.25 -3.28 15.51
N PHE A 226 46.35 -3.48 16.24
CA PHE A 226 47.32 -2.45 16.61
C PHE A 226 48.58 -2.74 15.84
N VAL A 227 48.98 -1.83 14.96
CA VAL A 227 50.12 -2.05 14.05
C VAL A 227 51.32 -1.23 14.49
N ALA A 228 52.51 -1.64 14.07
CA ALA A 228 53.73 -0.86 14.31
C ALA A 228 53.63 0.54 13.67
N GLU A 229 54.33 1.51 14.25
CA GLU A 229 54.25 2.92 13.84
C GLU A 229 54.61 3.12 12.36
N GLU A 230 55.54 2.34 11.80
CA GLU A 230 55.89 2.41 10.39
C GLU A 230 54.72 2.04 9.47
N GLU A 231 53.96 1.00 9.84
CA GLU A 231 52.79 0.54 9.08
C GLU A 231 51.63 1.54 9.25
N ARG A 232 51.43 2.05 10.47
CA ARG A 232 50.42 3.09 10.73
C ARG A 232 50.67 4.34 9.88
N ASN A 233 51.92 4.79 9.80
CA ASN A 233 52.31 5.92 8.94
C ASN A 233 52.13 5.60 7.45
N PHE A 234 52.35 4.36 7.05
CA PHE A 234 52.09 3.91 5.68
C PHE A 234 50.59 4.02 5.33
N LEU A 235 49.70 3.57 6.21
CA LEU A 235 48.24 3.65 6.05
C LEU A 235 47.73 5.11 6.02
N LEU A 236 48.33 6.00 6.80
CA LEU A 236 47.94 7.42 6.88
C LEU A 236 48.31 8.22 5.62
N THR A 237 49.42 7.89 4.97
CA THR A 237 50.02 8.73 3.92
C THR A 237 49.59 8.38 2.50
N ARG A 238 49.08 7.15 2.28
CA ARG A 238 48.75 6.67 0.94
C ARG A 238 47.25 6.44 0.75
N PRO A 239 46.71 6.75 -0.44
CA PRO A 239 45.36 6.34 -0.78
C PRO A 239 45.28 4.81 -0.88
N MET A 240 44.20 4.23 -0.37
CA MET A 240 43.91 2.80 -0.39
C MET A 240 42.64 2.53 -1.18
N GLU A 241 42.62 1.46 -1.96
CA GLU A 241 41.44 0.97 -2.65
C GLU A 241 41.19 -0.48 -2.27
N TYR A 242 40.01 -0.75 -1.73
CA TYR A 242 39.56 -2.10 -1.37
C TYR A 242 38.47 -2.54 -2.33
N ILE A 243 38.58 -3.76 -2.86
CA ILE A 243 37.46 -4.42 -3.51
C ILE A 243 36.62 -5.05 -2.40
N ILE A 244 35.43 -4.49 -2.19
CA ILE A 244 34.50 -4.91 -1.14
C ILE A 244 33.30 -5.64 -1.74
N SER A 245 32.59 -6.38 -0.90
CA SER A 245 31.28 -6.94 -1.22
C SER A 245 30.16 -6.04 -0.70
N GLN A 246 29.03 -6.05 -1.39
CA GLN A 246 27.77 -5.46 -0.95
C GLN A 246 26.62 -6.42 -1.25
N LEU A 247 25.58 -6.36 -0.43
CA LEU A 247 24.38 -7.18 -0.60
C LEU A 247 23.24 -6.34 -1.17
N GLN A 248 22.60 -6.82 -2.23
CA GLN A 248 21.33 -6.32 -2.75
C GLN A 248 20.24 -7.37 -2.52
N MET A 249 19.00 -6.93 -2.32
CA MET A 249 17.85 -7.82 -2.13
C MET A 249 16.68 -7.36 -3.02
N SER A 250 15.96 -8.32 -3.59
CA SER A 250 14.66 -8.14 -4.22
C SER A 250 13.68 -9.14 -3.61
N LYS A 251 12.44 -8.71 -3.36
CA LYS A 251 11.40 -9.56 -2.76
C LYS A 251 10.30 -9.84 -3.79
N LEU A 252 9.85 -11.08 -3.85
CA LEU A 252 8.75 -11.54 -4.71
C LEU A 252 7.66 -12.13 -3.82
N VAL A 253 6.46 -11.59 -3.90
CA VAL A 253 5.31 -12.05 -3.09
C VAL A 253 4.45 -12.97 -3.94
N TYR A 254 4.32 -14.23 -3.55
CA TYR A 254 3.43 -15.22 -4.16
C TYR A 254 2.11 -15.21 -3.41
N LYS A 255 0.98 -15.12 -4.11
CA LYS A 255 -0.36 -15.21 -3.52
C LYS A 255 -0.71 -16.67 -3.18
N PRO A 256 -1.75 -16.92 -2.35
CA PRO A 256 -2.18 -18.29 -2.07
C PRO A 256 -2.48 -19.04 -3.38
N ASN A 257 -2.09 -20.30 -3.45
CA ASN A 257 -2.16 -21.18 -4.64
C ASN A 257 -1.30 -20.74 -5.84
N GLU A 258 -0.51 -19.66 -5.74
CA GLU A 258 0.46 -19.28 -6.77
C GLU A 258 1.73 -20.13 -6.63
N SER A 259 2.04 -20.94 -7.64
CA SER A 259 3.25 -21.81 -7.65
C SER A 259 4.39 -21.26 -8.49
N LYS A 260 4.12 -20.31 -9.39
CA LYS A 260 5.10 -19.80 -10.36
C LYS A 260 4.99 -18.29 -10.47
N LYS A 261 6.13 -17.61 -10.41
CA LYS A 261 6.19 -16.17 -10.60
C LYS A 261 7.44 -15.78 -11.39
N SER A 262 7.28 -14.75 -12.21
CA SER A 262 8.32 -14.16 -13.03
C SER A 262 8.54 -12.71 -12.62
N ALA A 263 9.78 -12.26 -12.53
CA ALA A 263 10.09 -10.87 -12.22
C ALA A 263 11.36 -10.36 -12.91
N LEU A 264 11.42 -9.04 -13.11
CA LEU A 264 12.61 -8.35 -13.59
C LEU A 264 13.44 -7.82 -12.41
N LEU A 265 14.63 -8.37 -12.23
CA LEU A 265 15.55 -7.99 -11.16
C LEU A 265 16.22 -6.65 -11.47
N LYS A 266 16.20 -5.73 -10.50
CA LYS A 266 16.82 -4.39 -10.60
C LYS A 266 18.26 -4.34 -10.08
N PHE A 267 18.93 -5.48 -9.94
CA PHE A 267 20.30 -5.56 -9.41
C PHE A 267 21.31 -4.82 -10.30
N LYS A 268 22.29 -4.20 -9.65
CA LYS A 268 23.40 -3.45 -10.25
C LYS A 268 24.75 -4.04 -9.86
N HIS A 269 25.81 -3.52 -10.47
CA HIS A 269 27.21 -3.87 -10.25
C HIS A 269 27.56 -5.32 -10.68
N PRO A 270 28.85 -5.70 -10.66
CA PRO A 270 29.26 -7.08 -10.88
C PRO A 270 28.80 -7.98 -9.74
N VAL A 271 27.79 -8.81 -10.01
CA VAL A 271 27.24 -9.80 -9.08
C VAL A 271 28.09 -11.05 -9.13
N LYS A 272 28.52 -11.50 -7.96
CA LYS A 272 29.32 -12.69 -7.71
C LYS A 272 28.45 -13.93 -7.55
N GLU A 273 27.36 -13.79 -6.81
CA GLU A 273 26.52 -14.90 -6.38
C GLU A 273 25.09 -14.44 -6.09
N LEU A 274 24.12 -15.31 -6.38
CA LEU A 274 22.70 -15.14 -6.05
C LEU A 274 22.29 -16.12 -4.94
N PHE A 275 21.44 -15.67 -4.04
CA PHE A 275 20.80 -16.53 -3.04
C PHE A 275 19.28 -16.40 -3.10
N PHE A 276 18.58 -17.47 -2.74
CA PHE A 276 17.13 -17.54 -2.75
C PHE A 276 16.62 -18.19 -1.47
N SER A 277 15.55 -17.63 -0.92
CA SER A 277 14.83 -18.23 0.21
C SER A 277 13.33 -17.95 0.08
N ALA A 278 12.50 -18.96 0.35
CA ALA A 278 11.05 -18.83 0.35
C ALA A 278 10.50 -19.02 1.76
N LYS A 279 9.77 -18.01 2.26
CA LYS A 279 9.15 -18.02 3.58
C LYS A 279 7.70 -17.58 3.46
N GLU A 280 6.80 -18.32 4.06
CA GLU A 280 5.41 -17.94 4.16
C GLU A 280 5.28 -16.70 5.05
N LYS A 281 4.52 -15.72 4.59
CA LYS A 281 4.21 -14.52 5.36
C LYS A 281 3.35 -14.93 6.54
N THR A 282 3.76 -14.44 7.69
CA THR A 282 3.14 -14.68 8.98
C THR A 282 2.52 -13.38 9.45
N GLY A 283 1.30 -13.46 9.94
CA GLY A 283 0.48 -12.29 10.25
C GLY A 283 -0.98 -12.71 10.26
N LEU A 284 -1.83 -11.82 10.78
CA LEU A 284 -3.26 -12.01 10.80
C LEU A 284 -3.76 -12.27 9.38
N ASN A 285 -4.07 -13.53 9.07
CA ASN A 285 -5.03 -13.81 8.02
C ASN A 285 -6.38 -13.43 8.59
N THR A 286 -6.95 -12.35 8.06
CA THR A 286 -8.39 -12.11 8.16
C THR A 286 -9.06 -13.17 7.29
N PHE A 287 -9.31 -14.34 7.87
CA PHE A 287 -10.24 -15.28 7.26
C PHE A 287 -11.61 -14.65 7.31
N PHE A 288 -12.18 -14.36 6.15
CA PHE A 288 -13.62 -14.21 6.03
C PHE A 288 -14.23 -15.62 5.98
N SER A 289 -14.21 -16.32 7.12
CA SER A 289 -15.05 -17.51 7.29
C SER A 289 -16.39 -17.06 7.86
N GLY A 290 -17.22 -16.51 6.99
CA GLY A 290 -18.59 -16.15 7.31
C GLY A 290 -19.36 -15.94 6.03
N SER A 291 -20.58 -16.46 5.96
CA SER A 291 -21.59 -15.89 5.07
C SER A 291 -21.60 -14.39 5.32
N ILE A 292 -21.56 -13.58 4.25
CA ILE A 292 -21.89 -12.16 4.32
C ILE A 292 -23.20 -12.09 5.09
N GLY A 293 -23.20 -11.49 6.29
CA GLY A 293 -24.44 -11.15 6.96
C GLY A 293 -25.20 -10.19 6.03
N SER A 294 -26.52 -10.20 6.04
CA SER A 294 -27.27 -9.17 5.32
C SER A 294 -26.94 -7.80 5.93
N TYR A 295 -26.83 -6.77 5.10
CA TYR A 295 -26.85 -5.39 5.58
C TYR A 295 -28.12 -5.19 6.40
N GLU A 296 -27.98 -4.69 7.63
CA GLU A 296 -29.10 -4.44 8.54
C GLU A 296 -29.44 -2.95 8.53
N GLU A 297 -30.70 -2.61 8.29
CA GLU A 297 -31.21 -1.26 8.48
C GLU A 297 -31.22 -0.93 9.98
N ILE A 298 -30.38 0.01 10.40
CA ILE A 298 -30.24 0.40 11.82
C ILE A 298 -31.05 1.65 12.17
N ALA A 299 -31.39 2.47 11.18
CA ALA A 299 -32.23 3.65 11.38
C ALA A 299 -32.90 4.13 10.09
N LYS A 300 -34.13 4.63 10.23
CA LYS A 300 -34.76 5.55 9.28
C LYS A 300 -34.75 6.95 9.89
N ILE A 301 -34.15 7.90 9.18
CA ILE A 301 -34.08 9.31 9.57
C ILE A 301 -35.14 10.07 8.76
N PRO A 302 -36.31 10.39 9.34
CA PRO A 302 -37.29 11.23 8.68
C PRO A 302 -36.84 12.70 8.69
N ALA A 303 -37.34 13.49 7.74
CA ALA A 303 -37.11 14.92 7.74
C ALA A 303 -37.54 15.56 9.08
N PRO A 304 -36.74 16.47 9.68
CA PRO A 304 -37.06 17.10 10.96
C PRO A 304 -38.36 17.93 10.95
N ASN A 305 -38.77 18.43 9.79
CA ASN A 305 -40.01 19.19 9.62
C ASN A 305 -40.90 18.58 8.53
N GLN A 306 -42.21 18.63 8.76
CA GLN A 306 -43.25 18.16 7.86
C GLN A 306 -43.45 19.02 6.60
N LEU A 307 -42.45 19.79 6.17
CA LEU A 307 -42.49 20.57 4.94
C LEU A 307 -41.23 20.37 4.09
N ASP A 308 -40.27 19.58 4.59
CA ASP A 308 -38.97 19.31 3.99
C ASP A 308 -39.13 18.14 2.97
N ARG A 309 -39.86 18.41 1.87
CA ARG A 309 -40.27 17.39 0.87
C ARG A 309 -39.14 16.90 -0.05
N SER A 310 -37.90 17.35 0.16
CA SER A 310 -36.74 16.95 -0.64
C SER A 310 -35.55 16.59 0.24
N PHE A 311 -35.82 16.28 1.51
CA PHE A 311 -34.84 15.76 2.44
C PHE A 311 -34.28 14.42 1.94
N GLY A 312 -32.95 14.27 1.93
CA GLY A 312 -32.31 13.05 1.41
C GLY A 312 -32.09 13.07 -0.10
N ARG A 313 -32.15 14.24 -0.76
CA ARG A 313 -31.81 14.39 -2.18
C ARG A 313 -30.30 14.38 -2.45
N ALA A 314 -29.51 14.78 -1.45
CA ALA A 314 -28.05 14.63 -1.43
C ALA A 314 -27.63 14.23 -0.01
N VAL A 315 -26.68 13.30 0.11
CA VAL A 315 -26.23 12.77 1.40
C VAL A 315 -24.72 12.60 1.40
N SER A 316 -24.10 12.77 2.57
CA SER A 316 -22.68 12.45 2.79
C SER A 316 -22.46 12.06 4.26
N ILE A 317 -21.48 11.20 4.51
CA ILE A 317 -21.14 10.69 5.84
C ILE A 317 -19.63 10.63 6.00
N ASP A 318 -19.17 11.04 7.17
CA ASP A 318 -17.81 10.82 7.63
C ASP A 318 -17.83 10.42 9.11
N GLY A 319 -17.59 9.12 9.36
CA GLY A 319 -17.57 8.48 10.66
C GLY A 319 -18.86 8.67 11.48
N ASP A 320 -18.84 9.64 12.39
CA ASP A 320 -19.91 9.92 13.34
C ASP A 320 -20.77 11.13 12.95
N THR A 321 -20.54 11.73 11.78
CA THR A 321 -21.30 12.89 11.28
C THR A 321 -21.88 12.55 9.91
N MET A 322 -23.17 12.77 9.74
CA MET A 322 -23.82 12.71 8.43
C MET A 322 -24.52 14.02 8.12
N VAL A 323 -24.60 14.33 6.84
CA VAL A 323 -25.13 15.59 6.34
C VAL A 323 -26.09 15.32 5.19
N ILE A 324 -27.24 16.01 5.23
CA ILE A 324 -28.38 15.72 4.37
C ILE A 324 -28.89 17.01 3.76
N GLY A 325 -28.92 17.08 2.43
CA GLY A 325 -29.48 18.20 1.69
C GLY A 325 -31.01 18.17 1.66
N ASP A 326 -31.61 19.36 1.72
CA ASP A 326 -33.04 19.57 1.53
C ASP A 326 -33.29 20.86 0.74
N VAL A 327 -34.12 20.77 -0.31
CA VAL A 327 -34.44 21.87 -1.23
C VAL A 327 -35.54 22.78 -0.67
N ASN A 328 -36.43 22.23 0.16
CA ASN A 328 -37.67 22.90 0.52
C ASN A 328 -37.54 23.65 1.84
N ASN A 329 -37.09 24.90 1.77
CA ASN A 329 -37.11 25.76 2.93
C ASN A 329 -38.48 26.45 3.11
N THR A 330 -39.17 26.16 4.21
CA THR A 330 -40.38 26.88 4.65
C THR A 330 -40.09 27.97 5.69
N GLY A 331 -38.82 28.38 5.82
CA GLY A 331 -38.37 29.58 6.55
C GLY A 331 -38.49 30.90 5.76
N SER A 332 -37.75 31.94 6.19
CA SER A 332 -37.86 33.34 5.69
C SER A 332 -37.71 33.54 4.17
N VAL A 333 -37.17 32.58 3.41
CA VAL A 333 -36.99 32.64 1.95
C VAL A 333 -37.36 31.30 1.30
N VAL A 334 -38.28 31.34 0.34
CA VAL A 334 -38.86 30.14 -0.32
C VAL A 334 -37.81 29.46 -1.22
N ASN A 335 -37.69 28.13 -1.15
CA ASN A 335 -36.79 27.33 -1.99
C ASN A 335 -35.30 27.77 -1.94
N SER A 336 -34.83 28.28 -0.79
CA SER A 336 -33.42 28.61 -0.65
C SER A 336 -32.51 27.38 -0.50
N GLY A 337 -33.10 26.22 -0.19
CA GLY A 337 -32.40 25.01 0.26
C GLY A 337 -31.75 25.15 1.64
N ALA A 338 -31.33 24.01 2.18
CA ALA A 338 -30.70 23.84 3.48
C ALA A 338 -29.91 22.52 3.57
N VAL A 339 -29.02 22.44 4.56
CA VAL A 339 -28.31 21.20 4.91
C VAL A 339 -28.57 20.88 6.37
N HIS A 340 -28.94 19.64 6.66
CA HIS A 340 -29.17 19.16 8.01
C HIS A 340 -28.00 18.31 8.47
N VAL A 341 -27.49 18.57 9.68
CA VAL A 341 -26.39 17.83 10.27
C VAL A 341 -26.93 16.90 11.36
N PHE A 342 -26.56 15.65 11.28
CA PHE A 342 -26.84 14.63 12.30
C PHE A 342 -25.52 14.05 12.79
N THR A 343 -25.46 13.78 14.08
CA THR A 343 -24.31 13.12 14.70
C THR A 343 -24.75 11.87 15.44
N ARG A 344 -23.81 10.93 15.54
CA ARG A 344 -24.03 9.69 16.23
C ARG A 344 -24.21 9.94 17.73
N VAL A 345 -25.21 9.29 18.36
CA VAL A 345 -25.55 9.47 19.78
C VAL A 345 -24.35 9.14 20.69
N THR A 346 -23.64 8.06 20.36
CA THR A 346 -22.42 7.65 21.05
C THR A 346 -21.30 7.58 20.02
N ALA A 347 -20.36 8.54 20.09
CA ALA A 347 -19.20 8.58 19.22
C ALA A 347 -18.46 7.24 19.17
N GLY A 348 -18.15 6.76 17.97
CA GLY A 348 -17.44 5.50 17.73
C GLY A 348 -18.22 4.21 18.00
N ASP A 349 -19.48 4.28 18.44
CA ASP A 349 -20.34 3.10 18.61
C ASP A 349 -21.25 2.93 17.39
N PRO A 350 -20.92 2.03 16.44
CA PRO A 350 -21.69 1.85 15.21
C PRO A 350 -23.13 1.36 15.43
N THR A 351 -23.49 0.92 16.64
CA THR A 351 -24.86 0.52 17.00
C THR A 351 -25.72 1.64 17.56
N SER A 352 -25.11 2.77 17.90
CA SER A 352 -25.83 3.90 18.46
C SER A 352 -26.61 4.65 17.37
N GLY A 353 -27.79 5.16 17.76
CA GLY A 353 -28.66 5.90 16.86
C GLY A 353 -28.06 7.26 16.45
N TRP A 354 -28.82 8.01 15.66
CA TRP A 354 -28.44 9.33 15.17
C TRP A 354 -29.32 10.42 15.77
N THR A 355 -28.71 11.57 16.09
CA THR A 355 -29.38 12.74 16.64
C THR A 355 -29.20 13.94 15.72
N TRP A 356 -30.28 14.68 15.50
CA TRP A 356 -30.23 15.93 14.76
C TRP A 356 -29.51 17.00 15.59
N VAL A 357 -28.52 17.66 14.98
CA VAL A 357 -27.73 18.72 15.61
C VAL A 357 -28.25 20.09 15.20
N THR A 358 -28.27 20.37 13.89
CA THR A 358 -28.62 21.69 13.39
C THR A 358 -29.07 21.67 11.93
N LYS A 359 -29.68 22.79 11.51
CA LYS A 359 -30.01 23.12 10.11
C LYS A 359 -29.13 24.30 9.68
N LEU A 360 -28.37 24.11 8.62
CA LEU A 360 -27.50 25.09 7.99
C LEU A 360 -28.24 25.74 6.83
N VAL A 361 -28.22 27.06 6.78
CA VAL A 361 -28.77 27.89 5.70
C VAL A 361 -27.70 28.91 5.33
N ALA A 362 -27.51 29.16 4.03
CA ALA A 362 -26.60 30.20 3.58
C ALA A 362 -27.03 31.58 4.14
N ASN A 363 -26.07 32.36 4.63
CA ASN A 363 -26.33 33.70 5.17
C ASN A 363 -26.94 34.65 4.14
N GLU A 364 -26.66 34.40 2.86
CA GLU A 364 -27.12 35.19 1.71
C GLU A 364 -28.24 34.50 0.93
N ALA A 365 -28.86 33.45 1.50
CA ALA A 365 -29.89 32.65 0.87
C ALA A 365 -31.00 33.49 0.21
N MET A 366 -31.15 33.34 -1.09
CA MET A 366 -32.22 33.92 -1.90
C MET A 366 -33.22 32.85 -2.37
N ARG A 367 -34.24 33.32 -3.08
CA ARG A 367 -35.38 32.50 -3.48
C ARG A 367 -34.99 31.65 -4.69
N ASN A 368 -35.15 30.33 -4.55
CA ASN A 368 -34.83 29.30 -5.55
C ASN A 368 -33.35 28.95 -5.73
N ASP A 369 -32.48 29.36 -4.81
CA ASP A 369 -31.05 29.01 -4.84
C ASP A 369 -30.81 27.51 -4.61
N ASN A 370 -31.72 26.87 -3.87
CA ASN A 370 -31.74 25.43 -3.61
C ASN A 370 -30.41 24.86 -3.08
N MET A 371 -29.83 25.45 -2.03
CA MET A 371 -28.62 24.90 -1.39
C MET A 371 -28.78 23.41 -1.02
N GLY A 372 -27.78 22.59 -1.37
CA GLY A 372 -27.77 21.16 -1.07
C GLY A 372 -28.67 20.31 -1.97
N ILE A 373 -29.20 20.86 -3.08
CA ILE A 373 -30.09 20.14 -4.00
C ILE A 373 -29.44 18.98 -4.76
N ARG A 374 -28.13 19.06 -5.00
CA ARG A 374 -27.39 18.07 -5.82
C ARG A 374 -26.18 17.50 -5.11
N SER A 375 -25.47 18.30 -4.34
CA SER A 375 -24.21 17.87 -3.73
C SER A 375 -23.98 18.56 -2.39
N VAL A 376 -23.65 17.74 -1.41
CA VAL A 376 -23.22 18.10 -0.06
C VAL A 376 -22.15 17.09 0.34
N VAL A 377 -21.03 17.56 0.89
CA VAL A 377 -19.93 16.68 1.31
C VAL A 377 -19.40 17.14 2.67
N ILE A 378 -19.16 16.18 3.55
CA ILE A 378 -18.50 16.37 4.84
C ILE A 378 -17.12 15.70 4.82
N ASP A 379 -16.12 16.39 5.38
CA ASP A 379 -14.82 15.82 5.72
C ASP A 379 -14.38 16.36 7.09
N GLY A 380 -14.39 15.46 8.08
CA GLY A 380 -14.17 15.74 9.49
C GLY A 380 -15.09 16.83 10.04
N ASP A 381 -14.50 17.99 10.30
CA ASP A 381 -15.15 19.17 10.88
C ASP A 381 -15.47 20.24 9.82
N THR A 382 -15.31 19.94 8.53
CA THR A 382 -15.58 20.87 7.42
C THR A 382 -16.61 20.30 6.45
N LEU A 383 -17.63 21.09 6.14
CA LEU A 383 -18.69 20.75 5.19
C LEU A 383 -18.71 21.74 4.03
N ILE A 384 -18.94 21.23 2.82
CA ILE A 384 -19.27 22.05 1.65
C ILE A 384 -20.67 21.71 1.10
N ALA A 385 -21.43 22.74 0.74
CA ALA A 385 -22.74 22.62 0.13
C ALA A 385 -22.81 23.42 -1.18
N GLY A 386 -23.22 22.76 -2.26
CA GLY A 386 -23.41 23.38 -3.57
C GLY A 386 -24.73 24.12 -3.70
N VAL A 387 -24.71 25.26 -4.39
CA VAL A 387 -25.87 26.15 -4.62
C VAL A 387 -25.88 26.59 -6.10
N PRO A 388 -26.17 25.66 -7.03
CA PRO A 388 -26.01 25.90 -8.47
C PRO A 388 -26.97 26.95 -9.05
N TYR A 389 -28.01 27.32 -8.31
CA TYR A 389 -29.01 28.30 -8.75
C TYR A 389 -28.88 29.64 -8.03
N ASP A 390 -27.82 29.85 -7.25
CA ASP A 390 -27.54 31.17 -6.68
C ASP A 390 -27.35 32.20 -7.80
N ASP A 391 -28.00 33.34 -7.64
CA ASP A 391 -27.94 34.45 -8.57
C ASP A 391 -26.83 35.41 -8.09
N PHE A 392 -25.94 35.82 -8.98
CA PHE A 392 -24.93 36.81 -8.62
C PHE A 392 -25.47 38.24 -8.82
N TYR A 393 -25.54 38.98 -7.72
CA TYR A 393 -25.92 40.40 -7.67
C TYR A 393 -24.68 41.25 -7.40
N ASP A 394 -24.15 41.95 -8.42
CA ASP A 394 -23.17 43.01 -8.18
C ASP A 394 -23.91 44.29 -7.73
N HIS A 395 -23.92 44.53 -6.42
CA HIS A 395 -24.27 45.84 -5.87
C HIS A 395 -23.00 46.46 -5.24
N PRO A 396 -22.31 47.38 -5.94
CA PRO A 396 -21.57 48.39 -5.23
C PRO A 396 -22.60 49.18 -4.41
N ALA A 397 -22.39 49.30 -3.10
CA ALA A 397 -23.28 50.03 -2.20
C ALA A 397 -23.42 51.53 -2.50
N ASP A 398 -22.79 52.02 -3.58
CA ASP A 398 -22.81 53.41 -4.02
C ASP A 398 -23.25 53.50 -5.49
N PHE A 399 -24.32 54.28 -5.71
CA PHE A 399 -24.88 54.82 -6.96
C PHE A 399 -26.07 54.13 -7.63
N ASN A 400 -27.13 54.94 -7.77
CA ASN A 400 -28.34 54.79 -8.60
C ASN A 400 -28.06 54.32 -10.05
N TYR A 401 -27.84 53.03 -10.27
CA TYR A 401 -27.94 52.41 -11.59
C TYR A 401 -29.28 51.68 -11.71
N GLN A 402 -30.13 52.12 -12.64
CA GLN A 402 -31.48 51.57 -12.87
C GLN A 402 -31.50 50.20 -13.59
N SER A 403 -30.41 49.44 -13.57
CA SER A 403 -30.37 48.05 -14.04
C SER A 403 -29.15 47.33 -13.41
N PRO A 404 -29.33 46.56 -12.32
CA PRO A 404 -28.26 45.73 -11.78
C PRO A 404 -27.82 44.70 -12.83
N ILE A 405 -26.53 44.37 -12.88
CA ILE A 405 -26.07 43.16 -13.58
C ILE A 405 -26.51 41.99 -12.70
N GLN A 406 -27.55 41.28 -13.13
CA GLN A 406 -27.99 40.04 -12.51
C GLN A 406 -27.54 38.89 -13.40
N LEU A 407 -26.57 38.12 -12.91
CA LEU A 407 -26.17 36.87 -13.54
C LEU A 407 -26.97 35.75 -12.89
N THR A 408 -28.08 35.39 -13.55
CA THR A 408 -28.98 34.37 -13.01
C THR A 408 -28.34 32.98 -13.07
N ASN A 409 -28.54 32.16 -12.05
CA ASN A 409 -27.97 30.82 -11.92
C ASN A 409 -26.45 30.77 -12.17
N ALA A 410 -25.73 31.81 -11.74
CA ALA A 410 -24.28 31.80 -11.79
C ALA A 410 -23.71 30.71 -10.86
N GLY A 411 -24.40 30.51 -9.73
CA GLY A 411 -24.12 29.47 -8.76
C GLY A 411 -23.08 29.89 -7.72
N SER A 412 -23.06 29.17 -6.61
CA SER A 412 -22.13 29.37 -5.49
C SER A 412 -21.93 28.06 -4.72
N ALA A 413 -20.92 27.99 -3.87
CA ALA A 413 -20.79 26.92 -2.88
C ALA A 413 -20.46 27.52 -1.51
N TYR A 414 -20.98 26.94 -0.43
CA TYR A 414 -20.76 27.46 0.92
C TYR A 414 -20.00 26.45 1.76
N ILE A 415 -19.01 26.94 2.51
CA ILE A 415 -18.25 26.14 3.46
C ILE A 415 -18.69 26.49 4.87
N PHE A 416 -18.99 25.44 5.63
CA PHE A 416 -19.33 25.49 7.03
C PHE A 416 -18.30 24.69 7.82
N THR A 417 -17.92 25.19 8.99
CA THR A 417 -17.04 24.45 9.91
C THR A 417 -17.68 24.33 11.27
N ARG A 418 -17.35 23.24 11.95
CA ARG A 418 -17.77 23.01 13.32
C ARG A 418 -17.14 24.04 14.25
N ASP A 419 -17.94 24.62 15.15
CA ASP A 419 -17.49 25.68 16.06
C ASP A 419 -16.41 25.18 17.03
N THR A 420 -16.54 23.94 17.48
CA THR A 420 -15.53 23.26 18.32
C THR A 420 -15.11 21.95 17.66
N PRO A 421 -13.89 21.89 17.09
CA PRO A 421 -13.41 20.72 16.35
C PRO A 421 -13.50 19.43 17.18
N GLY A 422 -14.02 18.36 16.60
CA GLY A 422 -14.22 17.08 17.27
C GLY A 422 -15.40 16.99 18.26
N ASP A 423 -16.09 18.09 18.59
CA ASP A 423 -17.26 18.07 19.48
C ASP A 423 -18.56 17.89 18.67
N LEU A 424 -19.07 16.65 18.63
CA LEU A 424 -20.30 16.27 17.93
C LEU A 424 -21.57 17.02 18.39
N THR A 425 -21.53 17.76 19.50
CA THR A 425 -22.65 18.55 20.02
C THR A 425 -22.54 20.04 19.70
N SER A 426 -21.40 20.48 19.17
CA SER A 426 -21.14 21.88 18.87
C SER A 426 -21.90 22.37 17.62
N GLY A 427 -22.07 23.69 17.55
CA GLY A 427 -22.69 24.35 16.41
C GLY A 427 -21.78 24.35 15.17
N TRP A 428 -22.28 25.00 14.12
CA TRP A 428 -21.59 25.14 12.85
C TRP A 428 -21.70 26.58 12.38
N THR A 429 -20.60 27.09 11.82
CA THR A 429 -20.52 28.46 11.31
C THR A 429 -20.18 28.45 9.83
N GLN A 430 -20.86 29.29 9.04
CA GLN A 430 -20.48 29.56 7.66
C GLN A 430 -19.18 30.37 7.64
N VAL A 431 -18.10 29.81 7.08
CA VAL A 431 -16.79 30.47 7.02
C VAL A 431 -16.46 31.04 5.65
N ALA A 432 -17.06 30.51 4.57
CA ALA A 432 -16.83 31.02 3.23
C ALA A 432 -18.05 30.86 2.31
N LYS A 433 -18.17 31.80 1.36
CA LYS A 433 -18.94 31.67 0.12
C LYS A 433 -17.94 31.62 -1.03
N LEU A 434 -17.93 30.52 -1.77
CA LEU A 434 -17.09 30.30 -2.94
C LEU A 434 -17.87 30.74 -4.18
N ILE A 435 -17.20 31.54 -5.01
CA ILE A 435 -17.67 32.00 -6.32
C ILE A 435 -16.54 31.76 -7.32
N ALA A 436 -16.88 31.45 -8.56
CA ALA A 436 -15.90 31.36 -9.64
C ALA A 436 -15.21 32.71 -9.87
N SER A 437 -13.96 32.73 -10.31
CA SER A 437 -13.22 33.96 -10.64
C SER A 437 -13.78 34.72 -11.85
N ASP A 438 -14.54 34.00 -12.66
CA ASP A 438 -15.03 34.27 -14.00
C ASP A 438 -16.54 34.07 -14.08
N VAL A 439 -17.23 34.35 -12.96
CA VAL A 439 -18.69 34.23 -12.81
C VAL A 439 -19.44 34.68 -14.07
N ALA A 440 -20.15 33.76 -14.71
CA ALA A 440 -21.07 34.05 -15.79
C ALA A 440 -22.46 33.47 -15.52
N LYS A 441 -23.41 33.89 -16.37
CA LYS A 441 -24.81 33.51 -16.24
C LYS A 441 -24.96 32.05 -16.66
N ASN A 442 -25.69 31.27 -15.84
CA ASN A 442 -25.99 29.85 -16.08
C ASN A 442 -24.81 28.88 -16.00
N ASP A 443 -23.61 29.28 -15.56
CA ASP A 443 -22.49 28.33 -15.36
C ASP A 443 -22.84 27.25 -14.33
N ARG A 444 -23.78 27.56 -13.43
CA ARG A 444 -24.25 26.70 -12.34
C ARG A 444 -23.09 26.19 -11.48
N PHE A 445 -22.18 27.09 -11.13
CA PHE A 445 -21.11 26.80 -10.18
C PHE A 445 -21.69 26.25 -8.86
N GLY A 446 -21.12 25.18 -8.32
CA GLY A 446 -21.71 24.48 -7.17
C GLY A 446 -22.70 23.39 -7.57
N HIS A 447 -22.74 23.00 -8.85
CA HIS A 447 -23.52 21.86 -9.32
C HIS A 447 -23.12 20.55 -8.63
N SER A 448 -21.82 20.34 -8.51
CA SER A 448 -21.18 19.26 -7.79
C SER A 448 -20.07 19.85 -6.91
N VAL A 449 -19.91 19.32 -5.71
CA VAL A 449 -18.87 19.74 -4.76
C VAL A 449 -18.21 18.53 -4.13
N SER A 450 -16.94 18.67 -3.77
CA SER A 450 -16.22 17.67 -2.98
C SER A 450 -15.09 18.35 -2.20
N ILE A 451 -14.70 17.79 -1.06
CA ILE A 451 -13.70 18.37 -0.17
C ILE A 451 -12.84 17.26 0.44
N SER A 452 -11.54 17.51 0.57
CA SER A 452 -10.59 16.67 1.30
C SER A 452 -9.55 17.57 1.97
N GLY A 453 -9.56 17.56 3.30
CA GLY A 453 -8.81 18.42 4.20
C GLY A 453 -9.00 19.91 3.89
N ASP A 454 -7.92 20.51 3.38
CA ASP A 454 -7.83 21.94 3.08
C ASP A 454 -8.04 22.25 1.58
N THR A 455 -8.58 21.30 0.81
CA THR A 455 -8.82 21.44 -0.64
C THR A 455 -10.27 21.11 -0.98
N ALA A 456 -10.93 22.01 -1.70
CA ALA A 456 -12.29 21.84 -2.18
C ALA A 456 -12.32 21.91 -3.71
N VAL A 457 -13.19 21.11 -4.32
CA VAL A 457 -13.45 21.08 -5.76
C VAL A 457 -14.90 21.45 -6.00
N VAL A 458 -15.14 22.36 -6.94
CA VAL A 458 -16.49 22.81 -7.29
C VAL A 458 -16.69 22.75 -8.80
N GLY A 459 -17.72 22.02 -9.24
CA GLY A 459 -18.09 21.91 -10.64
C GLY A 459 -19.03 23.01 -11.11
N ALA A 460 -18.82 23.50 -12.33
CA ALA A 460 -19.67 24.41 -13.08
C ALA A 460 -20.00 23.78 -14.43
N VAL A 461 -21.06 22.99 -14.46
CA VAL A 461 -21.39 22.06 -15.55
C VAL A 461 -21.63 22.74 -16.89
N TRP A 462 -22.07 24.00 -16.90
CA TRP A 462 -22.47 24.71 -18.12
C TRP A 462 -21.62 25.93 -18.43
N ASP A 463 -20.49 26.06 -17.75
CA ASP A 463 -19.46 27.04 -18.05
C ASP A 463 -19.09 26.96 -19.54
N ASP A 464 -19.16 28.11 -20.22
CA ASP A 464 -19.03 28.22 -21.67
C ASP A 464 -17.81 29.02 -22.14
N ASP A 465 -16.88 29.30 -21.23
CA ASP A 465 -15.65 30.05 -21.50
C ASP A 465 -14.74 29.40 -22.55
N THR A 466 -14.71 28.07 -22.57
CA THR A 466 -13.90 27.31 -23.53
C THR A 466 -14.69 27.01 -24.80
N LEU A 467 -15.84 26.34 -24.64
CA LEU A 467 -16.84 26.08 -25.69
C LEU A 467 -18.23 26.09 -25.05
N SER A 468 -19.28 26.25 -25.86
CA SER A 468 -20.67 26.23 -25.39
C SER A 468 -20.96 25.03 -24.49
N ALA A 469 -21.25 25.31 -23.21
CA ALA A 469 -21.52 24.31 -22.17
C ALA A 469 -20.50 23.15 -22.12
N SER A 470 -19.21 23.44 -22.37
CA SER A 470 -18.15 22.44 -22.18
C SER A 470 -18.00 22.04 -20.72
N GLY A 471 -18.32 22.96 -19.81
CA GLY A 471 -18.20 22.80 -18.37
C GLY A 471 -16.77 22.99 -17.86
N SER A 472 -16.66 23.28 -16.57
CA SER A 472 -15.41 23.58 -15.87
C SER A 472 -15.47 23.08 -14.42
N ALA A 473 -14.31 22.88 -13.80
CA ALA A 473 -14.20 22.62 -12.36
C ALA A 473 -13.17 23.55 -11.73
N TYR A 474 -13.34 23.89 -10.46
CA TYR A 474 -12.52 24.89 -9.78
C TYR A 474 -11.96 24.31 -8.50
N ILE A 475 -10.67 24.52 -8.25
CA ILE A 475 -9.99 24.13 -7.02
C ILE A 475 -9.90 25.35 -6.11
N PHE A 476 -10.34 25.18 -4.87
CA PHE A 476 -10.18 26.14 -3.79
C PHE A 476 -9.29 25.55 -2.70
N THR A 477 -8.44 26.38 -2.12
CA THR A 477 -7.60 26.01 -0.98
C THR A 477 -7.90 26.91 0.22
N ARG A 478 -7.76 26.34 1.41
CA ARG A 478 -7.87 27.10 2.65
C ARG A 478 -6.67 28.03 2.79
N ASP A 479 -6.90 29.31 3.08
CA ASP A 479 -5.82 30.31 3.13
C ASP A 479 -4.76 29.98 4.19
N THR A 480 -5.21 29.46 5.33
CA THR A 480 -4.35 28.95 6.40
C THR A 480 -4.68 27.47 6.64
N PRO A 481 -3.83 26.53 6.16
CA PRO A 481 -4.05 25.09 6.31
C PRO A 481 -4.34 24.68 7.76
N GLY A 482 -5.37 23.85 7.97
CA GLY A 482 -5.78 23.36 9.29
C GLY A 482 -6.53 24.37 10.18
N ASP A 483 -6.61 25.65 9.84
CA ASP A 483 -7.38 26.64 10.61
C ASP A 483 -8.83 26.68 10.12
N LEU A 484 -9.74 26.07 10.88
CA LEU A 484 -11.17 26.00 10.50
C LEU A 484 -11.85 27.38 10.44
N THR A 485 -11.24 28.44 10.97
CA THR A 485 -11.79 29.80 10.87
C THR A 485 -11.26 30.58 9.66
N SER A 486 -10.32 30.00 8.91
CA SER A 486 -9.70 30.59 7.74
C SER A 486 -10.69 30.76 6.58
N GLY A 487 -10.45 31.81 5.79
CA GLY A 487 -11.03 31.95 4.47
C GLY A 487 -10.52 30.89 3.49
N TRP A 488 -11.13 30.91 2.30
CA TRP A 488 -10.82 30.03 1.18
C TRP A 488 -10.62 30.86 -0.08
N THR A 489 -9.62 30.51 -0.88
CA THR A 489 -9.31 31.19 -2.14
C THR A 489 -9.30 30.22 -3.30
N GLN A 490 -9.75 30.71 -4.48
CA GLN A 490 -9.65 29.92 -5.71
C GLN A 490 -8.17 29.80 -6.09
N PHE A 491 -7.69 28.56 -6.19
CA PHE A 491 -6.34 28.27 -6.62
C PHE A 491 -6.24 28.21 -8.15
N THR A 492 -7.10 27.42 -8.79
CA THR A 492 -7.09 27.27 -10.26
C THR A 492 -8.44 26.82 -10.83
N LYS A 493 -8.66 27.10 -12.12
CA LYS A 493 -9.72 26.54 -12.96
C LYS A 493 -9.17 25.35 -13.74
N LEU A 494 -9.86 24.23 -13.70
CA LEU A 494 -9.59 23.01 -14.45
C LEU A 494 -10.57 22.91 -15.62
N ASN A 495 -10.02 22.74 -16.81
CA ASN A 495 -10.78 22.51 -18.04
C ASN A 495 -10.39 21.15 -18.62
N ALA A 496 -11.30 20.52 -19.37
CA ALA A 496 -10.96 19.34 -20.16
C ALA A 496 -9.81 19.67 -21.13
N THR A 497 -8.81 18.79 -21.25
CA THR A 497 -7.71 18.95 -22.22
C THR A 497 -8.19 18.87 -23.68
N THR A 498 -9.31 18.19 -23.90
CA THR A 498 -9.99 17.99 -25.19
C THR A 498 -11.44 18.46 -25.09
N PRO A 499 -11.69 19.76 -24.89
CA PRO A 499 -13.03 20.28 -24.61
C PRO A 499 -13.94 20.08 -25.83
N LYS A 500 -15.18 19.68 -25.59
CA LYS A 500 -16.25 19.61 -26.60
C LYS A 500 -17.43 20.48 -26.19
N GLN A 501 -18.22 20.90 -27.17
CA GLN A 501 -19.49 21.57 -26.86
C GLN A 501 -20.41 20.57 -26.18
N TYR A 502 -21.12 21.02 -25.14
CA TYR A 502 -22.07 20.22 -24.38
C TYR A 502 -21.45 18.94 -23.77
N SER A 503 -20.16 18.94 -23.41
CA SER A 503 -19.56 17.79 -22.72
C SER A 503 -19.90 17.73 -21.23
N SER A 504 -20.37 18.85 -20.66
CA SER A 504 -20.77 18.94 -19.25
C SER A 504 -19.66 18.54 -18.26
N PHE A 505 -18.41 18.95 -18.53
CA PHE A 505 -17.28 18.72 -17.61
C PHE A 505 -17.55 19.38 -16.25
N GLY A 506 -17.31 18.68 -15.15
CA GLY A 506 -17.70 19.15 -13.82
C GLY A 506 -19.15 18.81 -13.45
N TYR A 507 -19.83 17.97 -14.23
CA TYR A 507 -21.15 17.43 -13.87
C TYR A 507 -21.11 16.75 -12.49
N SER A 508 -20.09 15.91 -12.28
CA SER A 508 -19.76 15.27 -11.01
C SER A 508 -18.28 15.46 -10.68
N VAL A 509 -17.94 15.66 -9.41
CA VAL A 509 -16.56 15.83 -8.95
C VAL A 509 -16.34 15.06 -7.66
N SER A 510 -15.15 14.50 -7.47
CA SER A 510 -14.72 13.85 -6.23
C SER A 510 -13.23 14.08 -6.01
N ILE A 511 -12.81 14.33 -4.77
CA ILE A 511 -11.41 14.49 -4.38
C ILE A 511 -11.09 13.55 -3.23
N ASP A 512 -9.92 12.91 -3.31
CA ASP A 512 -9.29 12.27 -2.15
C ASP A 512 -7.83 12.69 -2.10
N ALA A 513 -7.47 13.40 -1.03
CA ALA A 513 -6.18 14.03 -0.83
C ALA A 513 -5.68 14.85 -2.04
N ASP A 514 -4.80 14.26 -2.86
CA ASP A 514 -4.10 14.91 -3.98
C ASP A 514 -4.60 14.45 -5.36
N THR A 515 -5.69 13.68 -5.42
CA THR A 515 -6.29 13.21 -6.68
C THR A 515 -7.72 13.70 -6.82
N VAL A 516 -8.01 14.35 -7.95
CA VAL A 516 -9.33 14.87 -8.32
C VAL A 516 -9.86 14.11 -9.52
N VAL A 517 -11.11 13.68 -9.44
CA VAL A 517 -11.83 12.95 -10.49
C VAL A 517 -13.03 13.79 -10.92
N ILE A 518 -13.17 14.00 -12.23
CA ILE A 518 -14.19 14.88 -12.81
C ILE A 518 -14.94 14.14 -13.91
N GLY A 519 -16.26 14.03 -13.77
CA GLY A 519 -17.15 13.44 -14.77
C GLY A 519 -17.58 14.43 -15.85
N SER A 520 -17.70 13.92 -17.07
CA SER A 520 -18.16 14.63 -18.27
C SER A 520 -19.07 13.68 -19.07
N PRO A 521 -20.30 13.40 -18.56
CA PRO A 521 -21.17 12.33 -19.08
C PRO A 521 -21.65 12.57 -20.52
N GLU A 522 -21.70 13.82 -20.97
CA GLU A 522 -22.15 14.17 -22.32
C GLU A 522 -20.98 14.26 -23.31
N ASN A 523 -19.75 13.91 -22.88
CA ASN A 523 -18.61 13.90 -23.79
C ASN A 523 -18.72 12.73 -24.79
N GLU A 524 -18.30 12.98 -26.03
CA GLU A 524 -18.34 12.01 -27.12
C GLU A 524 -16.92 11.53 -27.52
N GLU A 525 -15.93 11.66 -26.64
CA GLU A 525 -14.56 11.20 -26.90
C GLU A 525 -14.46 9.69 -26.64
N GLY A 526 -13.80 8.94 -27.54
CA GLY A 526 -13.56 7.48 -27.35
C GLY A 526 -14.12 6.58 -28.46
N THR A 527 -15.11 7.02 -29.25
CA THR A 527 -15.66 6.17 -30.33
C THR A 527 -14.88 6.34 -31.62
N GLY A 528 -14.29 5.27 -32.14
CA GLY A 528 -13.69 5.25 -33.48
C GLY A 528 -14.72 5.56 -34.57
N ALA A 529 -14.72 6.79 -35.07
CA ALA A 529 -15.29 7.24 -36.35
C ALA A 529 -16.63 6.59 -36.80
N TYR A 530 -17.76 7.12 -36.33
CA TYR A 530 -19.02 7.07 -37.08
C TYR A 530 -19.60 8.49 -37.27
N PRO A 531 -20.22 8.80 -38.43
CA PRO A 531 -20.56 10.16 -38.84
C PRO A 531 -21.89 10.71 -38.29
N TYR A 532 -22.44 10.12 -37.21
CA TYR A 532 -23.63 10.65 -36.56
C TYR A 532 -23.23 11.31 -35.23
N THR A 533 -23.56 12.60 -35.13
CA THR A 533 -23.51 13.44 -33.94
C THR A 533 -24.51 12.93 -32.90
N GLU A 534 -24.17 12.98 -31.60
CA GLU A 534 -24.99 12.62 -30.42
C GLU A 534 -24.88 11.16 -29.96
N THR A 535 -23.68 10.71 -29.56
CA THR A 535 -23.51 9.39 -28.92
C THR A 535 -23.27 9.43 -27.42
N ASN A 536 -23.13 10.60 -26.77
CA ASN A 536 -23.00 10.82 -25.32
C ASN A 536 -22.38 9.66 -24.50
N THR A 537 -21.24 9.11 -24.95
CA THR A 537 -20.62 7.93 -24.30
C THR A 537 -20.08 8.26 -22.91
N GLY A 538 -19.76 9.53 -22.67
CA GLY A 538 -19.21 10.04 -21.43
C GLY A 538 -17.72 9.76 -21.26
N SER A 539 -17.09 10.51 -20.35
CA SER A 539 -15.67 10.38 -20.02
C SER A 539 -15.39 10.89 -18.61
N VAL A 540 -14.31 10.41 -18.01
CA VAL A 540 -13.87 10.84 -16.69
C VAL A 540 -12.42 11.27 -16.70
N TYR A 541 -12.14 12.47 -16.21
CA TYR A 541 -10.81 13.04 -16.19
C TYR A 541 -10.20 12.93 -14.79
N VAL A 542 -8.94 12.52 -14.72
CA VAL A 542 -8.20 12.41 -13.45
C VAL A 542 -7.07 13.43 -13.44
N PHE A 543 -7.09 14.31 -12.43
CA PHE A 543 -6.06 15.30 -12.17
C PHE A 543 -5.35 14.95 -10.87
N THR A 544 -4.03 15.14 -10.83
CA THR A 544 -3.25 15.02 -9.60
C THR A 544 -2.49 16.30 -9.31
N ARG A 545 -2.31 16.58 -8.03
CA ARG A 545 -1.45 17.68 -7.57
C ARG A 545 0.00 17.35 -7.91
N ASP A 546 0.72 18.31 -8.50
CA ASP A 546 2.09 18.12 -8.98
C ASP A 546 3.06 17.74 -7.86
N ILE A 547 2.79 18.20 -6.63
CA ILE A 547 3.55 17.88 -5.42
C ILE A 547 2.56 17.51 -4.32
N ALA A 548 2.58 16.24 -3.90
CA ALA A 548 1.69 15.71 -2.87
C ALA A 548 1.69 16.57 -1.59
N GLY A 549 0.50 16.93 -1.11
CA GLY A 549 0.30 17.72 0.12
C GLY A 549 0.67 19.21 0.05
N ASP A 550 1.23 19.72 -1.05
CA ASP A 550 1.58 21.13 -1.19
C ASP A 550 0.42 21.94 -1.81
N LEU A 551 -0.34 22.66 -0.99
CA LEU A 551 -1.48 23.47 -1.46
C LEU A 551 -1.10 24.57 -2.46
N THR A 552 0.19 24.85 -2.66
CA THR A 552 0.67 25.83 -3.64
C THR A 552 1.08 25.21 -4.98
N ALA A 553 1.10 23.87 -5.06
CA ALA A 553 1.48 23.13 -6.26
C ALA A 553 0.36 23.11 -7.31
N GLY A 554 0.76 23.06 -8.58
CA GLY A 554 -0.16 22.95 -9.71
C GLY A 554 -0.91 21.63 -9.76
N TRP A 555 -1.82 21.52 -10.72
CA TRP A 555 -2.60 20.30 -10.99
C TRP A 555 -2.40 19.88 -12.44
N THR A 556 -2.13 18.60 -12.65
CA THR A 556 -1.90 18.01 -13.97
C THR A 556 -2.92 16.91 -14.24
N GLN A 557 -3.52 16.93 -15.44
CA GLN A 557 -4.35 15.80 -15.91
C GLN A 557 -3.45 14.61 -16.23
N ILE A 558 -3.64 13.49 -15.54
CA ILE A 558 -2.85 12.26 -15.71
C ILE A 558 -3.57 11.18 -16.50
N ALA A 559 -4.91 11.20 -16.52
CA ALA A 559 -5.70 10.20 -17.24
C ALA A 559 -7.01 10.79 -17.78
N ASN A 560 -7.50 10.17 -18.84
CA ASN A 560 -8.88 10.28 -19.33
C ASN A 560 -9.41 8.83 -19.43
N LEU A 561 -10.47 8.53 -18.68
CA LEU A 561 -11.04 7.21 -18.48
C LEU A 561 -12.30 7.05 -19.33
N PHE A 562 -12.43 5.89 -19.94
CA PHE A 562 -13.54 5.50 -20.81
C PHE A 562 -14.03 4.11 -20.38
N ALA A 563 -15.30 3.82 -20.61
CA ALA A 563 -15.86 2.50 -20.38
C ALA A 563 -15.26 1.52 -21.40
N SER A 564 -14.85 0.33 -20.96
CA SER A 564 -14.26 -0.70 -21.83
C SER A 564 -15.19 -1.18 -22.94
N ASP A 565 -16.48 -0.99 -22.76
CA ASP A 565 -17.55 -1.35 -23.67
C ASP A 565 -18.33 -0.15 -24.21
N ALA A 566 -17.69 1.03 -24.23
CA ALA A 566 -18.21 2.23 -24.89
C ALA A 566 -18.46 1.99 -26.39
N GLU A 567 -19.57 1.34 -26.69
CA GLU A 567 -19.97 0.88 -28.00
C GLU A 567 -21.20 1.70 -28.39
N GLY A 568 -21.02 2.64 -29.31
CA GLY A 568 -22.13 3.27 -30.03
C GLY A 568 -22.83 2.25 -30.94
N LEU A 569 -23.52 1.25 -30.38
CA LEU A 569 -24.15 0.17 -31.12
C LEU A 569 -25.49 0.61 -31.71
N SER A 570 -25.38 1.32 -32.83
CA SER A 570 -26.08 1.05 -34.09
C SER A 570 -27.25 0.06 -34.05
N TYR A 571 -28.48 0.51 -33.78
CA TYR A 571 -29.66 0.18 -34.59
C TYR A 571 -30.71 1.30 -34.51
N PRO A 572 -31.02 2.01 -35.61
CA PRO A 572 -32.17 2.89 -35.65
C PRO A 572 -33.43 2.01 -35.67
N ILE A 573 -34.09 1.84 -34.52
CA ILE A 573 -35.46 1.34 -34.49
C ILE A 573 -36.33 2.47 -35.07
N PRO A 574 -37.03 2.28 -36.20
CA PRO A 574 -37.88 3.31 -36.76
C PRO A 574 -39.03 3.61 -35.79
N GLY A 575 -38.94 4.73 -35.07
CA GLY A 575 -39.93 5.17 -34.08
C GLY A 575 -39.41 5.34 -32.64
N ALA A 576 -38.19 4.88 -32.33
CA ALA A 576 -37.51 5.19 -31.08
C ALA A 576 -36.65 6.46 -31.26
N ARG A 577 -36.54 7.29 -30.21
CA ARG A 577 -35.41 8.23 -30.11
C ARG A 577 -34.13 7.37 -30.11
N GLY A 578 -33.06 7.81 -30.78
CA GLY A 578 -31.85 6.98 -31.02
C GLY A 578 -31.19 6.45 -29.74
N PRO A 579 -30.15 5.58 -29.86
CA PRO A 579 -29.46 5.06 -28.68
C PRO A 579 -28.91 6.23 -27.83
N GLU A 580 -29.46 6.39 -26.62
CA GLU A 580 -28.92 7.28 -25.58
C GLU A 580 -27.58 6.64 -25.15
N GLY A 581 -26.46 7.36 -25.24
CA GLY A 581 -25.13 6.79 -24.91
C GLY A 581 -24.97 6.42 -23.44
N ASP A 582 -23.83 5.83 -23.09
CA ASP A 582 -23.60 5.24 -21.77
C ASP A 582 -23.51 6.28 -20.62
N HIS A 583 -23.29 7.55 -20.96
CA HIS A 583 -23.22 8.68 -20.02
C HIS A 583 -22.19 8.45 -18.89
N LEU A 584 -21.04 7.84 -19.18
CA LEU A 584 -19.99 7.61 -18.18
C LEU A 584 -19.55 8.91 -17.50
N GLY A 585 -19.63 8.94 -16.17
CA GLY A 585 -19.30 10.13 -15.37
C GLY A 585 -20.52 10.88 -14.84
N THR A 586 -21.73 10.31 -14.93
CA THR A 586 -22.93 10.84 -14.25
C THR A 586 -22.68 10.98 -12.74
N SER A 587 -22.00 10.01 -12.14
CA SER A 587 -21.55 10.06 -10.75
C SER A 587 -20.15 9.47 -10.64
N VAL A 588 -19.29 10.11 -9.84
CA VAL A 588 -17.91 9.67 -9.59
C VAL A 588 -17.62 9.69 -8.09
N SER A 589 -16.81 8.76 -7.62
CA SER A 589 -16.32 8.71 -6.24
C SER A 589 -14.91 8.11 -6.22
N ILE A 590 -14.00 8.70 -5.44
CA ILE A 590 -12.63 8.20 -5.26
C ILE A 590 -12.34 7.92 -3.78
N ASN A 591 -11.63 6.83 -3.51
CA ASN A 591 -11.00 6.56 -2.23
C ASN A 591 -9.63 5.91 -2.47
N GLY A 592 -8.57 6.63 -2.11
CA GLY A 592 -7.17 6.27 -2.32
C GLY A 592 -6.84 5.97 -3.79
N ASP A 593 -6.59 4.69 -4.06
CA ASP A 593 -6.20 4.17 -5.36
C ASP A 593 -7.36 3.48 -6.12
N THR A 594 -8.60 3.70 -5.69
CA THR A 594 -9.82 3.15 -6.32
C THR A 594 -10.77 4.27 -6.71
N ILE A 595 -11.18 4.30 -7.98
CA ILE A 595 -12.21 5.17 -8.52
C ILE A 595 -13.41 4.32 -8.90
N ALA A 596 -14.59 4.72 -8.45
CA ALA A 596 -15.86 4.18 -8.89
C ALA A 596 -16.60 5.23 -9.72
N VAL A 597 -17.02 4.85 -10.93
CA VAL A 597 -17.70 5.71 -11.89
C VAL A 597 -19.00 5.06 -12.33
N ALA A 598 -20.06 5.83 -12.49
CA ALA A 598 -21.31 5.35 -13.04
C ALA A 598 -21.62 5.94 -14.43
N GLY A 599 -22.20 5.12 -15.29
CA GLY A 599 -22.84 5.46 -16.56
C GLY A 599 -24.31 5.09 -16.51
N SER A 600 -25.17 6.06 -16.17
CA SER A 600 -26.57 5.79 -15.80
C SER A 600 -27.50 5.41 -16.95
N TYR A 601 -27.00 5.49 -18.19
CA TYR A 601 -27.75 5.24 -19.42
C TYR A 601 -27.17 4.08 -20.25
N ASP A 602 -26.14 3.41 -19.73
CA ASP A 602 -25.51 2.26 -20.39
C ASP A 602 -26.51 1.16 -20.76
N TYR A 603 -26.45 0.69 -22.01
CA TYR A 603 -27.40 -0.24 -22.60
C TYR A 603 -26.84 -1.67 -22.63
N ASP A 604 -27.18 -2.46 -21.61
CA ASP A 604 -26.80 -3.88 -21.47
C ASP A 604 -27.95 -4.83 -21.88
N GLY A 605 -28.78 -4.40 -22.84
CA GLY A 605 -29.89 -5.20 -23.38
C GLY A 605 -31.29 -4.77 -22.93
N PHE A 606 -31.42 -3.72 -22.10
CA PHE A 606 -32.67 -3.05 -21.72
C PHE A 606 -32.48 -1.52 -21.73
N GLU A 607 -33.53 -0.74 -22.03
CA GLU A 607 -33.45 0.74 -22.00
C GLU A 607 -33.06 1.20 -20.58
N ARG A 608 -32.04 2.07 -20.45
CA ARG A 608 -31.59 2.68 -19.18
C ARG A 608 -31.19 1.68 -18.09
N SER A 609 -30.65 0.52 -18.48
CA SER A 609 -30.14 -0.48 -17.53
C SER A 609 -29.03 0.04 -16.64
N GLY A 610 -28.17 0.93 -17.16
CA GLY A 610 -27.07 1.59 -16.45
C GLY A 610 -25.94 0.63 -16.02
N ALA A 611 -24.74 1.17 -15.82
CA ALA A 611 -23.60 0.42 -15.30
C ALA A 611 -22.69 1.25 -14.40
N ALA A 612 -21.87 0.57 -13.61
CA ALA A 612 -20.79 1.17 -12.84
C ALA A 612 -19.46 0.49 -13.15
N TYR A 613 -18.38 1.24 -13.16
CA TYR A 613 -17.04 0.80 -13.55
C TYR A 613 -16.06 1.13 -12.42
N ILE A 614 -15.18 0.19 -12.13
CA ILE A 614 -14.12 0.36 -11.14
C ILE A 614 -12.78 0.47 -11.85
N PHE A 615 -12.09 1.58 -11.58
CA PHE A 615 -10.73 1.82 -12.03
C PHE A 615 -9.78 1.81 -10.84
N THR A 616 -8.62 1.18 -10.98
CA THR A 616 -7.57 1.22 -9.97
C THR A 616 -6.27 1.75 -10.54
N ARG A 617 -5.47 2.37 -9.67
CA ARG A 617 -4.19 2.95 -10.05
C ARG A 617 -3.17 1.83 -10.34
N ASP A 618 -2.48 1.91 -11.49
CA ASP A 618 -1.55 0.86 -11.93
C ASP A 618 -0.40 0.65 -10.93
N THR A 619 0.10 1.74 -10.36
CA THR A 619 1.10 1.74 -9.29
C THR A 619 0.52 2.45 -8.07
N PRO A 620 0.10 1.71 -7.03
CA PRO A 620 -0.53 2.27 -5.84
C PRO A 620 0.33 3.36 -5.18
N GLY A 621 -0.29 4.50 -4.86
CA GLY A 621 0.38 5.67 -4.26
C GLY A 621 1.23 6.55 -5.18
N ASP A 622 1.42 6.19 -6.46
CA ASP A 622 2.16 7.03 -7.42
C ASP A 622 1.22 8.02 -8.14
N LEU A 623 1.28 9.31 -7.83
CA LEU A 623 0.41 10.34 -8.43
C LEU A 623 0.64 10.55 -9.94
N THR A 624 1.66 9.93 -10.52
CA THR A 624 1.95 9.98 -11.97
C THR A 624 1.53 8.72 -12.72
N SER A 625 1.00 7.72 -12.00
CA SER A 625 0.56 6.45 -12.56
C SER A 625 -0.71 6.60 -13.39
N GLY A 626 -0.85 5.74 -14.40
CA GLY A 626 -2.10 5.51 -15.09
C GLY A 626 -3.12 4.77 -14.21
N TRP A 627 -4.30 4.57 -14.79
CA TRP A 627 -5.45 3.89 -14.20
C TRP A 627 -5.98 2.83 -15.15
N THR A 628 -6.33 1.67 -14.61
CA THR A 628 -6.87 0.53 -15.36
C THR A 628 -8.26 0.17 -14.86
N GLU A 629 -9.19 -0.07 -15.79
CA GLU A 629 -10.50 -0.65 -15.47
C GLU A 629 -10.32 -2.11 -15.03
N ILE A 630 -10.82 -2.45 -13.85
CA ILE A 630 -10.72 -3.82 -13.28
C ILE A 630 -12.05 -4.56 -13.23
N ALA A 631 -13.17 -3.82 -13.25
CA ALA A 631 -14.50 -4.42 -13.16
C ALA A 631 -15.58 -3.51 -13.74
N LYS A 632 -16.54 -4.13 -14.43
CA LYS A 632 -17.88 -3.59 -14.68
C LYS A 632 -18.86 -4.22 -13.68
N LEU A 633 -19.62 -3.39 -12.99
CA LEU A 633 -20.58 -3.75 -11.96
C LEU A 633 -22.00 -3.60 -12.51
N THR A 634 -22.64 -4.73 -12.76
CA THR A 634 -24.04 -4.81 -13.21
C THR A 634 -24.86 -5.64 -12.23
N PRO A 635 -26.15 -5.30 -11.98
CA PRO A 635 -27.03 -6.11 -11.15
C PRO A 635 -27.17 -7.57 -11.64
N THR A 636 -26.99 -8.55 -10.77
CA THR A 636 -27.06 -10.00 -11.09
C THR A 636 -28.43 -10.47 -11.56
N GLU A 637 -29.48 -9.69 -11.26
CA GLU A 637 -30.88 -10.05 -11.50
C GLU A 637 -31.42 -9.58 -12.87
N GLY A 638 -30.65 -8.79 -13.63
CA GLY A 638 -30.87 -8.55 -15.07
C GLY A 638 -32.25 -8.02 -15.45
N THR A 639 -32.88 -7.20 -14.60
CA THR A 639 -34.13 -6.49 -14.92
C THR A 639 -33.82 -5.09 -15.46
N ALA A 640 -34.82 -4.41 -16.04
CA ALA A 640 -34.74 -2.98 -16.34
C ALA A 640 -34.59 -2.22 -15.01
N THR A 641 -33.36 -2.07 -14.54
CA THR A 641 -33.01 -1.43 -13.26
C THR A 641 -32.98 0.08 -13.43
N ASP A 642 -34.05 0.63 -14.04
CA ASP A 642 -34.15 1.99 -14.58
C ASP A 642 -33.30 2.99 -13.78
N GLU A 643 -32.27 3.54 -14.44
CA GLU A 643 -31.33 4.52 -13.88
C GLU A 643 -30.36 4.01 -12.79
N TYR A 644 -29.93 2.75 -12.86
CA TYR A 644 -28.77 2.23 -12.12
C TYR A 644 -27.52 3.05 -12.41
N GLY A 645 -26.79 3.41 -11.36
CA GLY A 645 -25.65 4.33 -11.49
C GLY A 645 -26.04 5.81 -11.43
N SER A 646 -27.27 6.13 -11.05
CA SER A 646 -27.69 7.51 -10.75
C SER A 646 -26.89 8.16 -9.61
N SER A 647 -26.39 7.35 -8.67
CA SER A 647 -25.43 7.76 -7.64
C SER A 647 -24.45 6.62 -7.31
N ILE A 648 -23.21 6.98 -6.96
CA ILE A 648 -22.18 6.00 -6.58
C ILE A 648 -21.29 6.54 -5.45
N SER A 649 -20.89 5.67 -4.53
CA SER A 649 -19.94 5.99 -3.46
C SER A 649 -19.01 4.82 -3.19
N VAL A 650 -17.71 5.09 -3.03
CA VAL A 650 -16.69 4.10 -2.68
C VAL A 650 -16.00 4.47 -1.36
N SER A 651 -15.80 3.49 -0.49
CA SER A 651 -14.89 3.59 0.65
C SER A 651 -14.19 2.26 0.86
N GLY A 652 -12.87 2.25 0.71
CA GLY A 652 -12.03 1.06 0.77
C GLY A 652 -12.47 -0.04 -0.19
N ASP A 653 -13.03 -1.11 0.39
CA ASP A 653 -13.43 -2.33 -0.30
C ASP A 653 -14.94 -2.44 -0.53
N ILE A 654 -15.68 -1.34 -0.32
CA ILE A 654 -17.13 -1.27 -0.47
C ILE A 654 -17.50 -0.21 -1.51
N VAL A 655 -18.35 -0.59 -2.46
CA VAL A 655 -18.96 0.30 -3.43
C VAL A 655 -20.48 0.19 -3.29
N VAL A 656 -21.16 1.34 -3.24
CA VAL A 656 -22.62 1.41 -3.21
C VAL A 656 -23.09 2.14 -4.46
N VAL A 657 -24.03 1.53 -5.19
CA VAL A 657 -24.58 2.07 -6.44
C VAL A 657 -26.09 2.23 -6.30
N GLY A 658 -26.61 3.42 -6.53
CA GLY A 658 -28.05 3.72 -6.49
C GLY A 658 -28.75 3.49 -7.83
N ALA A 659 -29.97 2.96 -7.79
CA ALA A 659 -30.87 2.75 -8.93
C ALA A 659 -32.28 3.17 -8.53
N HIS A 660 -32.58 4.46 -8.67
CA HIS A 660 -33.77 5.05 -8.07
C HIS A 660 -35.06 4.82 -8.88
N GLY A 661 -34.96 4.46 -10.16
CA GLY A 661 -36.09 4.04 -10.99
C GLY A 661 -36.40 2.55 -10.91
N ASP A 662 -35.70 1.78 -10.07
CA ASP A 662 -35.96 0.34 -9.94
C ASP A 662 -37.38 0.06 -9.41
N ASP A 663 -38.14 -0.72 -10.17
CA ASP A 663 -39.55 -1.00 -9.94
C ASP A 663 -39.84 -2.20 -9.00
N THR A 664 -38.80 -2.81 -8.40
CA THR A 664 -38.94 -4.07 -7.63
C THR A 664 -39.96 -3.97 -6.48
N ASN A 665 -40.13 -2.76 -5.92
CA ASN A 665 -41.06 -2.48 -4.82
C ASN A 665 -42.19 -1.50 -5.18
N GLY A 666 -42.58 -1.47 -6.46
CA GLY A 666 -43.55 -0.51 -7.01
C GLY A 666 -42.89 0.45 -7.99
N SER A 667 -43.69 1.15 -8.80
CA SER A 667 -43.19 2.13 -9.79
C SER A 667 -42.27 3.16 -9.13
N ASP A 668 -41.02 3.27 -9.59
CA ASP A 668 -39.96 4.13 -9.06
C ASP A 668 -39.69 3.96 -7.54
N GLY A 669 -39.90 2.72 -7.05
CA GLY A 669 -39.67 2.36 -5.64
C GLY A 669 -38.21 2.50 -5.22
N GLY A 670 -37.30 2.28 -6.17
CA GLY A 670 -35.86 2.51 -6.06
C GLY A 670 -35.12 1.49 -5.20
N CYS A 671 -33.83 1.32 -5.47
CA CYS A 671 -32.95 0.45 -4.70
C CYS A 671 -31.49 0.96 -4.68
N ALA A 672 -30.66 0.34 -3.84
CA ALA A 672 -29.22 0.52 -3.88
C ALA A 672 -28.52 -0.83 -3.78
N TYR A 673 -27.51 -1.05 -4.62
CA TYR A 673 -26.72 -2.26 -4.66
C TYR A 673 -25.40 -2.04 -3.95
N VAL A 674 -25.03 -2.99 -3.09
CA VAL A 674 -23.73 -2.96 -2.42
C VAL A 674 -22.83 -4.02 -3.00
N PHE A 675 -21.66 -3.61 -3.47
CA PHE A 675 -20.59 -4.46 -3.98
C PHE A 675 -19.42 -4.48 -3.00
N THR A 676 -18.80 -5.64 -2.85
CA THR A 676 -17.62 -5.83 -2.04
C THR A 676 -16.49 -6.39 -2.87
N ARG A 677 -15.28 -5.90 -2.67
CA ARG A 677 -14.08 -6.43 -3.31
C ARG A 677 -13.85 -7.88 -2.87
N ASP A 678 -13.64 -8.78 -3.83
CA ASP A 678 -13.51 -10.22 -3.55
C ASP A 678 -12.33 -10.52 -2.61
N THR A 679 -11.23 -9.79 -2.80
CA THR A 679 -10.05 -9.81 -1.93
C THR A 679 -9.79 -8.40 -1.39
N PRO A 680 -10.20 -8.12 -0.14
CA PRO A 680 -10.00 -6.81 0.50
C PRO A 680 -8.56 -6.30 0.40
N GLY A 681 -8.41 -5.04 -0.02
CA GLY A 681 -7.13 -4.36 -0.22
C GLY A 681 -6.34 -4.76 -1.48
N ASP A 682 -6.79 -5.74 -2.28
CA ASP A 682 -6.14 -6.09 -3.54
C ASP A 682 -6.73 -5.27 -4.70
N LEU A 683 -5.99 -4.29 -5.21
CA LEU A 683 -6.42 -3.41 -6.30
C LEU A 683 -6.59 -4.11 -7.66
N THR A 684 -6.28 -5.40 -7.77
CA THR A 684 -6.51 -6.22 -8.97
C THR A 684 -7.66 -7.20 -8.83
N SER A 685 -8.29 -7.25 -7.65
CA SER A 685 -9.41 -8.15 -7.36
C SER A 685 -10.68 -7.75 -8.13
N GLY A 686 -11.49 -8.76 -8.47
CA GLY A 686 -12.87 -8.55 -8.87
C GLY A 686 -13.75 -8.02 -7.72
N TRP A 687 -15.00 -7.77 -8.05
CA TRP A 687 -16.03 -7.27 -7.15
C TRP A 687 -17.27 -8.15 -7.25
N THR A 688 -17.85 -8.50 -6.11
CA THR A 688 -19.07 -9.30 -6.04
C THR A 688 -20.22 -8.45 -5.52
N GLN A 689 -21.39 -8.56 -6.18
CA GLN A 689 -22.63 -8.00 -5.65
C GLN A 689 -23.01 -8.71 -4.35
N GLY A 690 -23.10 -7.93 -3.28
CA GLY A 690 -23.59 -8.37 -1.98
C GLY A 690 -25.11 -8.24 -1.89
N THR A 691 -25.58 -7.20 -1.18
CA THR A 691 -27.02 -7.02 -0.85
C THR A 691 -27.65 -5.94 -1.73
N LYS A 692 -28.89 -6.19 -2.18
CA LYS A 692 -29.81 -5.16 -2.69
C LYS A 692 -30.55 -4.53 -1.50
N LEU A 693 -30.35 -3.24 -1.29
CA LEU A 693 -31.01 -2.44 -0.27
C LEU A 693 -32.29 -1.85 -0.87
N THR A 694 -33.37 -1.89 -0.10
CA THR A 694 -34.66 -1.28 -0.44
C THR A 694 -35.26 -0.66 0.80
N ALA A 695 -36.13 0.35 0.63
CA ALA A 695 -36.84 0.98 1.74
C ALA A 695 -37.70 -0.04 2.52
N SER A 696 -37.52 -0.12 3.84
CA SER A 696 -38.23 -1.07 4.72
C SER A 696 -39.75 -0.88 4.76
N ASP A 697 -40.23 0.29 4.34
CA ASP A 697 -41.63 0.71 4.36
C ASP A 697 -42.19 1.04 2.97
N ALA A 698 -41.59 0.50 1.91
CA ALA A 698 -42.14 0.57 0.56
C ALA A 698 -43.51 -0.15 0.51
N ALA A 699 -44.59 0.59 0.77
CA ALA A 699 -45.95 0.08 0.70
C ALA A 699 -46.50 0.28 -0.72
N ALA A 700 -47.08 -0.78 -1.28
CA ALA A 700 -47.87 -0.68 -2.50
C ALA A 700 -49.12 0.19 -2.25
N ASP A 701 -49.35 1.15 -3.14
CA ASP A 701 -50.52 2.03 -3.12
C ASP A 701 -51.84 1.23 -3.16
N PRO A 702 -52.76 1.39 -2.19
CA PRO A 702 -54.08 0.75 -2.21
C PRO A 702 -55.03 1.27 -3.31
N ASP A 703 -54.76 2.43 -3.92
CA ASP A 703 -55.53 3.09 -4.99
C ASP A 703 -54.85 3.01 -6.38
N GLY A 704 -53.68 2.39 -6.50
CA GLY A 704 -53.03 2.08 -7.79
C GLY A 704 -52.24 3.20 -8.47
N GLY A 705 -51.82 4.24 -7.74
CA GLY A 705 -50.79 5.20 -8.13
C GLY A 705 -49.37 4.74 -7.77
N ALA A 706 -48.37 5.28 -8.46
CA ALA A 706 -46.95 4.95 -8.28
C ALA A 706 -46.42 5.38 -6.91
N ALA A 707 -45.51 4.59 -6.33
CA ALA A 707 -44.83 4.93 -5.08
C ALA A 707 -43.47 5.54 -5.41
N ASP A 708 -43.45 6.81 -5.84
CA ASP A 708 -42.28 7.57 -6.31
C ASP A 708 -41.25 7.86 -5.18
N ASN A 709 -40.82 6.86 -4.41
CA ASN A 709 -39.94 7.06 -3.26
C ASN A 709 -38.53 7.52 -3.67
N LEU A 710 -38.09 7.17 -4.90
CA LEU A 710 -36.77 7.50 -5.45
C LEU A 710 -35.63 7.04 -4.53
N PHE A 711 -35.81 5.89 -3.86
CA PHE A 711 -34.78 5.34 -2.98
C PHE A 711 -33.52 5.02 -3.78
N GLY A 712 -32.36 5.48 -3.33
CA GLY A 712 -31.11 5.33 -4.09
C GLY A 712 -30.78 6.51 -5.00
N LEU A 713 -31.56 7.60 -4.97
CA LEU A 713 -31.21 8.83 -5.70
C LEU A 713 -29.86 9.40 -5.24
N SER A 714 -29.53 9.24 -3.96
CA SER A 714 -28.22 9.59 -3.41
C SER A 714 -27.74 8.52 -2.43
N VAL A 715 -26.48 8.12 -2.54
CA VAL A 715 -25.84 7.12 -1.66
C VAL A 715 -24.51 7.65 -1.13
N ALA A 716 -24.14 7.28 0.10
CA ALA A 716 -22.81 7.53 0.64
C ALA A 716 -22.37 6.40 1.58
N THR A 717 -21.08 6.12 1.63
CA THR A 717 -20.49 5.13 2.55
C THR A 717 -19.18 5.64 3.14
N ASP A 718 -18.96 5.38 4.44
CA ASP A 718 -17.66 5.58 5.10
C ASP A 718 -16.88 4.26 5.23
N GLY A 719 -17.42 3.15 4.71
CA GLY A 719 -16.85 1.80 4.82
C GLY A 719 -17.39 0.99 6.00
N THR A 720 -18.10 1.61 6.94
CA THR A 720 -18.76 0.95 8.08
C THR A 720 -20.28 1.17 8.10
N THR A 721 -20.72 2.28 7.53
CA THR A 721 -22.10 2.74 7.48
C THR A 721 -22.41 3.12 6.04
N VAL A 722 -23.54 2.64 5.53
CA VAL A 722 -24.10 3.03 4.22
C VAL A 722 -25.35 3.86 4.49
N ILE A 723 -25.46 5.02 3.87
CA ILE A 723 -26.67 5.85 3.91
C ILE A 723 -27.27 5.99 2.52
N VAL A 724 -28.60 5.87 2.44
CA VAL A 724 -29.35 5.93 1.20
C VAL A 724 -30.50 6.93 1.34
N GLY A 725 -30.54 7.91 0.43
CA GLY A 725 -31.57 8.93 0.35
C GLY A 725 -32.81 8.47 -0.40
N SER A 726 -33.97 8.90 0.07
CA SER A 726 -35.31 8.64 -0.50
C SER A 726 -36.15 9.91 -0.38
N PRO A 727 -36.00 10.88 -1.30
CA PRO A 727 -36.62 12.20 -1.18
C PRO A 727 -38.11 12.22 -1.54
N GLY A 728 -38.68 11.16 -2.10
CA GLY A 728 -39.96 11.20 -2.83
C GLY A 728 -41.18 10.52 -2.18
N ASP A 729 -41.18 10.20 -0.88
CA ASP A 729 -42.34 9.53 -0.26
C ASP A 729 -43.65 10.33 -0.39
N TYR A 730 -44.47 9.95 -1.38
CA TYR A 730 -45.72 10.61 -1.77
C TYR A 730 -46.80 10.51 -0.68
N TYR A 731 -46.71 9.52 0.22
CA TYR A 731 -47.69 9.28 1.28
C TYR A 731 -47.30 9.93 2.61
N ALA A 732 -46.00 10.07 2.91
CA ALA A 732 -45.52 10.78 4.09
C ALA A 732 -45.36 12.30 3.87
N MET A 733 -45.42 12.78 2.63
CA MET A 733 -45.14 14.18 2.22
C MET A 733 -43.72 14.68 2.55
N HIS A 734 -42.79 13.83 3.02
CA HIS A 734 -41.46 14.22 3.49
C HIS A 734 -40.39 13.22 3.06
N GLY A 735 -39.22 13.71 2.67
CA GLY A 735 -38.09 12.85 2.33
C GLY A 735 -37.50 12.14 3.56
N SER A 736 -36.81 11.02 3.33
CA SER A 736 -36.17 10.21 4.38
C SER A 736 -34.79 9.73 3.96
N VAL A 737 -33.94 9.41 4.96
CA VAL A 737 -32.64 8.75 4.76
C VAL A 737 -32.61 7.45 5.55
N TYR A 738 -32.20 6.37 4.91
CA TYR A 738 -32.08 5.05 5.50
C TYR A 738 -30.61 4.76 5.79
N VAL A 739 -30.33 4.27 6.99
CA VAL A 739 -28.98 3.99 7.48
C VAL A 739 -28.83 2.49 7.63
N TYR A 740 -27.88 1.93 6.90
CA TYR A 740 -27.53 0.52 6.93
C TYR A 740 -26.16 0.35 7.54
N ARG A 741 -26.01 -0.68 8.36
CA ARG A 741 -24.70 -1.07 8.88
C ARG A 741 -24.08 -2.10 7.96
N THR A 742 -22.79 -1.94 7.66
CA THR A 742 -22.03 -3.04 7.07
C THR A 742 -22.03 -4.22 8.05
N PRO A 743 -22.29 -5.46 7.60
CA PRO A 743 -22.26 -6.61 8.48
C PRO A 743 -20.96 -6.62 9.26
N THR A 744 -21.02 -6.83 10.58
CA THR A 744 -19.79 -7.09 11.33
C THR A 744 -19.17 -8.34 10.76
N PHE A 745 -18.08 -8.17 10.04
CA PHE A 745 -17.19 -9.27 9.76
C PHE A 745 -16.75 -9.82 11.11
N THR A 746 -17.26 -11.00 11.47
CA THR A 746 -16.69 -11.76 12.56
C THR A 746 -15.31 -12.20 12.06
N GLN A 747 -14.31 -11.34 12.23
CA GLN A 747 -12.93 -11.73 12.09
C GLN A 747 -12.66 -12.76 13.19
N SER A 748 -12.74 -14.04 12.85
CA SER A 748 -11.96 -15.02 13.58
C SER A 748 -10.53 -14.87 13.11
N SER A 749 -9.82 -13.90 13.68
CA SER A 749 -8.37 -13.86 13.59
C SER A 749 -7.82 -15.03 14.41
N SER A 750 -7.54 -16.13 13.74
CA SER A 750 -6.65 -17.14 14.30
C SER A 750 -5.45 -17.23 13.37
N ASP A 751 -4.31 -16.70 13.83
CA ASP A 751 -3.01 -16.90 13.19
C ASP A 751 -2.54 -18.32 13.49
N GLN A 752 -3.25 -19.32 12.92
CA GLN A 752 -2.84 -20.71 13.08
C GLN A 752 -1.79 -20.99 12.02
N LEU A 753 -0.54 -21.13 12.43
CA LEU A 753 0.43 -21.88 11.63
C LEU A 753 0.15 -23.36 11.86
N LEU A 754 -0.40 -24.01 10.83
CA LEU A 754 -0.87 -25.41 10.76
C LEU A 754 -1.87 -25.83 11.85
N ASP A 755 -3.07 -26.21 11.41
CA ASP A 755 -3.90 -27.15 12.16
C ASP A 755 -3.36 -28.55 11.87
N THR A 756 -2.72 -29.20 12.83
CA THR A 756 -2.28 -30.60 12.69
C THR A 756 -3.45 -31.59 12.72
N SER A 757 -4.55 -31.28 12.03
CA SER A 757 -5.56 -32.25 11.64
C SER A 757 -4.99 -33.19 10.57
N ILE A 758 -5.61 -34.36 10.41
CA ILE A 758 -5.07 -35.52 9.68
C ILE A 758 -4.68 -35.21 8.22
N THR A 759 -5.24 -34.15 7.61
CA THR A 759 -4.92 -33.70 6.25
C THR A 759 -3.62 -32.91 6.12
N ASP A 760 -3.16 -32.22 7.17
CA ASP A 760 -1.92 -31.43 7.15
C ASP A 760 -0.69 -32.22 7.66
N GLN A 761 -0.92 -33.39 8.28
CA GLN A 761 0.15 -34.29 8.75
C GLN A 761 0.98 -34.93 7.64
N GLU A 762 0.51 -34.94 6.38
CA GLU A 762 1.31 -35.51 5.28
C GLU A 762 2.60 -34.71 5.04
N PHE A 763 2.61 -33.40 5.33
CA PHE A 763 3.79 -32.55 5.16
C PHE A 763 4.84 -32.69 6.28
N THR A 764 4.44 -33.13 7.48
CA THR A 764 5.35 -33.25 8.63
C THR A 764 6.14 -34.57 8.64
N THR A 765 5.79 -35.52 7.76
CA THR A 765 6.41 -36.86 7.75
C THR A 765 7.66 -36.97 6.87
N LEU A 766 7.94 -35.98 6.02
CA LEU A 766 9.06 -36.07 5.07
C LEU A 766 10.42 -35.72 5.69
N LEU A 767 10.49 -34.88 6.73
CA LEU A 767 11.70 -34.65 7.53
C LEU A 767 11.31 -34.22 8.96
N PRO A 768 11.61 -34.99 10.02
CA PRO A 768 11.45 -34.51 11.40
C PRO A 768 12.35 -33.28 11.62
N GLY A 769 11.71 -32.14 11.90
CA GLY A 769 12.37 -30.87 12.29
C GLY A 769 12.30 -29.70 11.29
N LYS A 770 11.41 -29.77 10.29
CA LYS A 770 11.16 -28.66 9.35
C LYS A 770 10.27 -27.59 9.99
N ARG A 771 10.61 -26.30 9.84
CA ARG A 771 9.75 -25.19 10.30
C ARG A 771 8.52 -25.04 9.40
N SER A 772 7.38 -24.75 10.03
CA SER A 772 6.10 -24.56 9.34
C SER A 772 6.07 -23.42 8.32
N ASP A 773 6.92 -22.41 8.45
CA ASP A 773 6.92 -21.21 7.62
C ASP A 773 7.89 -21.26 6.42
N HIS A 774 8.79 -22.23 6.33
CA HIS A 774 9.69 -22.34 5.16
C HIS A 774 9.02 -23.11 4.02
N ARG A 775 9.28 -22.71 2.77
CA ARG A 775 8.76 -23.37 1.56
C ARG A 775 9.90 -23.77 0.63
N LEU A 776 9.73 -24.90 -0.05
CA LEU A 776 10.74 -25.41 -0.97
C LEU A 776 10.59 -24.78 -2.36
N ILE A 777 11.73 -24.46 -2.98
CA ILE A 777 11.80 -24.00 -4.36
C ILE A 777 12.09 -25.21 -5.23
N LYS A 778 11.19 -25.50 -6.17
CA LYS A 778 11.34 -26.61 -7.11
C LYS A 778 12.33 -26.30 -8.21
N ASN A 779 12.24 -25.10 -8.80
CA ASN A 779 13.08 -24.72 -9.93
C ASN A 779 13.33 -23.20 -9.98
N VAL A 780 14.53 -22.80 -10.36
CA VAL A 780 14.87 -21.39 -10.64
C VAL A 780 15.49 -21.29 -12.02
N LYS A 781 14.92 -20.41 -12.84
CA LYS A 781 15.42 -20.06 -14.15
C LYS A 781 15.77 -18.58 -14.21
N PHE A 782 16.97 -18.27 -14.68
CA PHE A 782 17.45 -16.91 -14.83
C PHE A 782 17.86 -16.63 -16.28
N ALA A 783 17.32 -15.56 -16.85
CA ALA A 783 17.56 -15.16 -18.22
C ALA A 783 17.99 -13.69 -18.34
N CYS A 784 18.98 -13.44 -19.19
CA CYS A 784 19.52 -12.12 -19.48
C CYS A 784 19.25 -11.77 -20.95
N ASN A 785 18.55 -10.67 -21.21
CA ASN A 785 18.21 -10.20 -22.56
C ASN A 785 17.57 -11.29 -23.45
N GLY A 786 16.75 -12.17 -22.85
CA GLY A 786 16.08 -13.29 -23.54
C GLY A 786 16.88 -14.59 -23.59
N GLU A 787 18.17 -14.60 -23.27
CA GLU A 787 19.00 -15.80 -23.22
C GLU A 787 19.02 -16.40 -21.82
N THR A 788 18.77 -17.72 -21.70
CA THR A 788 18.77 -18.41 -20.40
C THR A 788 20.21 -18.67 -19.95
N ILE A 789 20.59 -18.12 -18.80
CA ILE A 789 21.91 -18.30 -18.19
C ILE A 789 21.94 -19.62 -17.41
N PHE A 790 20.90 -19.89 -16.63
CA PHE A 790 20.71 -21.18 -15.97
C PHE A 790 19.23 -21.48 -15.76
N ASP A 791 18.92 -22.77 -15.71
CA ASP A 791 17.61 -23.34 -15.40
C ASP A 791 17.89 -24.61 -14.60
N GLN A 792 17.71 -24.55 -13.28
CA GLN A 792 18.19 -25.59 -12.36
C GLN A 792 17.18 -25.87 -11.26
N SER A 793 17.15 -27.13 -10.83
CA SER A 793 16.28 -27.58 -9.74
C SER A 793 16.75 -27.06 -8.38
N GLY A 794 15.83 -27.00 -7.42
CA GLY A 794 16.15 -26.62 -6.04
C GLY A 794 17.27 -27.46 -5.44
N GLN A 795 17.24 -28.79 -5.63
CA GLN A 795 18.28 -29.70 -5.11
C GLN A 795 19.67 -29.37 -5.65
N TYR A 796 19.77 -29.01 -6.93
CA TYR A 796 21.04 -28.59 -7.54
C TYR A 796 21.56 -27.30 -6.88
N LEU A 797 20.68 -26.31 -6.70
CA LEU A 797 21.01 -25.00 -6.14
C LEU A 797 21.31 -25.04 -4.63
N ALA A 798 20.67 -25.94 -3.89
CA ALA A 798 20.89 -26.10 -2.46
C ALA A 798 22.15 -26.89 -2.16
N TYR A 799 22.32 -28.08 -2.76
CA TYR A 799 23.34 -29.04 -2.33
C TYR A 799 24.52 -29.14 -3.30
N GLU A 800 24.27 -29.21 -4.61
CA GLU A 800 25.35 -29.40 -5.58
C GLU A 800 26.20 -28.14 -5.74
N GLN A 801 25.57 -26.97 -5.86
CA GLN A 801 26.26 -25.67 -5.88
C GLN A 801 27.08 -25.46 -4.61
N SER A 802 26.48 -25.68 -3.44
CA SER A 802 27.15 -25.54 -2.15
C SER A 802 28.36 -26.46 -2.02
N LEU A 803 28.22 -27.75 -2.38
CA LEU A 803 29.33 -28.71 -2.32
C LEU A 803 30.48 -28.36 -3.26
N ARG A 804 30.19 -27.75 -4.43
CA ARG A 804 31.22 -27.39 -5.42
C ARG A 804 32.00 -26.14 -5.02
N HIS A 805 31.36 -25.18 -4.35
CA HIS A 805 31.86 -23.82 -4.23
C HIS A 805 32.04 -23.30 -2.80
N HIS A 806 31.42 -23.95 -1.81
CA HIS A 806 31.42 -23.54 -0.41
C HIS A 806 31.94 -24.66 0.51
N THR A 807 32.27 -24.29 1.74
CA THR A 807 32.78 -25.18 2.78
C THR A 807 31.66 -26.00 3.43
N GLY A 808 30.48 -25.38 3.60
CA GLY A 808 29.28 -25.95 4.19
C GLY A 808 28.13 -26.13 3.20
N CYS A 809 26.98 -26.54 3.70
CA CYS A 809 25.75 -26.68 2.93
C CYS A 809 24.54 -26.17 3.73
N PRO A 810 23.43 -25.82 3.05
CA PRO A 810 22.19 -25.45 3.70
C PRO A 810 21.68 -26.53 4.65
N ASP A 811 21.05 -26.09 5.75
CA ASP A 811 20.33 -26.97 6.66
C ASP A 811 19.03 -27.46 6.01
N PRO A 812 18.76 -28.77 5.90
CA PRO A 812 17.52 -29.28 5.34
C PRO A 812 16.26 -28.78 6.05
N ALA A 813 16.35 -28.39 7.33
CA ALA A 813 15.23 -27.80 8.07
C ALA A 813 14.90 -26.37 7.63
N TYR A 814 15.88 -25.64 7.09
CA TYR A 814 15.84 -24.22 6.73
C TYR A 814 16.51 -24.00 5.37
N GLU A 815 16.04 -24.74 4.37
CA GLU A 815 16.69 -24.80 3.07
C GLU A 815 16.68 -23.43 2.37
N PHE A 816 17.85 -23.04 1.86
CA PHE A 816 18.03 -21.89 0.99
C PHE A 816 18.90 -22.32 -0.19
N TYR A 817 18.83 -21.54 -1.25
CA TYR A 817 19.39 -21.91 -2.55
C TYR A 817 20.45 -20.90 -2.96
N SER A 818 21.50 -21.35 -3.64
CA SER A 818 22.56 -20.47 -4.13
C SER A 818 22.93 -20.78 -5.57
N TYR A 819 23.35 -19.75 -6.30
CA TYR A 819 23.95 -19.90 -7.62
C TYR A 819 25.16 -18.98 -7.73
N SER A 820 26.35 -19.57 -7.84
CA SER A 820 27.59 -18.82 -7.95
C SER A 820 28.01 -18.60 -9.41
N PHE A 821 28.28 -17.34 -9.78
CA PHE A 821 28.97 -17.00 -11.03
C PHE A 821 30.50 -17.05 -10.88
N SER A 822 30.97 -17.28 -9.65
CA SER A 822 32.37 -17.28 -9.25
C SER A 822 32.86 -18.72 -9.05
N LEU A 823 34.09 -19.01 -9.48
CA LEU A 823 34.69 -20.34 -9.26
C LEU A 823 34.95 -20.60 -7.76
N LYS A 824 35.32 -19.56 -7.02
CA LYS A 824 35.62 -19.58 -5.58
C LYS A 824 34.90 -18.42 -4.90
N PRO A 825 33.60 -18.55 -4.55
CA PRO A 825 32.83 -17.47 -3.97
C PRO A 825 33.18 -17.14 -2.52
N GLU A 826 33.87 -18.00 -1.77
CA GLU A 826 34.32 -17.64 -0.41
C GLU A 826 35.54 -16.71 -0.40
N GLN A 827 36.27 -16.62 -1.53
CA GLN A 827 37.44 -15.75 -1.64
C GLN A 827 37.01 -14.31 -1.92
N HIS A 828 37.64 -13.34 -1.27
CA HIS A 828 37.30 -11.93 -1.45
C HIS A 828 37.69 -11.39 -2.83
N TYR A 829 38.74 -11.94 -3.45
CA TYR A 829 39.16 -11.52 -4.78
C TYR A 829 38.27 -12.16 -5.86
N PRO A 830 37.95 -11.43 -6.95
CA PRO A 830 37.06 -11.95 -7.99
C PRO A 830 37.67 -13.14 -8.72
N SER A 831 36.99 -14.30 -8.68
CA SER A 831 37.30 -15.46 -9.54
C SER A 831 36.23 -15.72 -10.61
N GLY A 832 35.16 -14.93 -10.63
CA GLY A 832 34.11 -14.87 -11.64
C GLY A 832 33.01 -13.90 -11.19
N GLN A 833 32.28 -13.31 -12.15
CA GLN A 833 31.20 -12.35 -11.89
C GLN A 833 30.32 -12.16 -13.13
N LEU A 834 29.08 -11.73 -12.91
CA LEU A 834 28.15 -11.28 -13.95
C LEU A 834 27.85 -9.78 -13.76
N ASN A 835 28.16 -8.95 -14.75
CA ASN A 835 27.94 -7.51 -14.66
C ASN A 835 26.47 -7.14 -14.90
N MET A 836 25.69 -7.06 -13.82
CA MET A 836 24.27 -6.76 -13.87
C MET A 836 23.96 -5.32 -14.29
N SER A 837 24.90 -4.38 -14.16
CA SER A 837 24.70 -3.00 -14.66
C SER A 837 24.63 -2.91 -16.18
N ARG A 838 25.21 -3.87 -16.91
CA ARG A 838 25.25 -3.85 -18.38
C ARG A 838 24.13 -4.65 -19.04
N ILE A 839 23.35 -5.39 -18.26
CA ILE A 839 22.24 -6.22 -18.76
C ILE A 839 20.96 -5.40 -18.67
N MET A 840 20.20 -5.29 -19.77
CA MET A 840 18.97 -4.50 -19.79
C MET A 840 17.81 -5.28 -19.14
N HIS A 841 17.57 -6.50 -19.59
CA HIS A 841 16.48 -7.35 -19.08
C HIS A 841 17.07 -8.50 -18.26
N LYS A 842 16.82 -8.50 -16.95
CA LYS A 842 17.27 -9.53 -16.00
C LYS A 842 16.05 -10.26 -15.46
N LYS A 843 15.54 -11.23 -16.21
CA LYS A 843 14.31 -11.95 -15.86
C LYS A 843 14.64 -13.16 -15.01
N ILE A 844 13.91 -13.34 -13.92
CA ILE A 844 13.97 -14.55 -13.10
C ILE A 844 12.58 -15.18 -13.01
N ASP A 845 12.54 -16.50 -13.17
CA ASP A 845 11.34 -17.33 -13.04
C ASP A 845 11.59 -18.33 -11.91
N ILE A 846 10.74 -18.32 -10.89
CA ILE A 846 10.86 -19.21 -9.73
C ILE A 846 9.58 -20.03 -9.59
N GLU A 847 9.74 -21.35 -9.50
CA GLU A 847 8.67 -22.33 -9.26
C GLU A 847 8.82 -22.90 -7.84
N LEU A 848 7.77 -22.82 -7.04
CA LEU A 848 7.68 -23.39 -5.70
C LEU A 848 7.22 -24.85 -5.79
N GLU A 849 7.72 -25.69 -4.88
CA GLU A 849 7.28 -27.08 -4.74
C GLU A 849 5.97 -27.18 -3.96
N GLU A 850 5.81 -26.30 -2.97
CA GLU A 850 4.68 -26.23 -2.05
C GLU A 850 4.07 -24.82 -2.12
N THR A 851 2.77 -24.73 -2.42
CA THR A 851 2.02 -23.47 -2.33
C THR A 851 1.28 -23.40 -1.01
N SER A 852 1.14 -22.21 -0.46
CA SER A 852 0.21 -22.00 0.64
C SER A 852 -1.20 -21.84 0.08
N THR A 853 -2.19 -22.48 0.70
CA THR A 853 -3.61 -22.31 0.33
C THR A 853 -4.23 -21.07 0.98
N THR A 854 -3.54 -20.46 1.95
CA THR A 854 -4.11 -19.41 2.79
C THR A 854 -3.23 -18.18 2.94
N ARG A 855 -1.91 -18.26 2.71
CA ARG A 855 -0.97 -17.16 3.01
C ARG A 855 -0.11 -16.81 1.81
N ASP A 856 0.33 -15.55 1.78
CA ASP A 856 1.33 -15.12 0.81
C ASP A 856 2.69 -15.81 1.12
N ILE A 857 3.49 -16.13 0.10
CA ILE A 857 4.86 -16.62 0.26
C ILE A 857 5.83 -15.55 -0.23
N ASP A 858 6.66 -15.07 0.69
CA ASP A 858 7.76 -14.15 0.44
C ASP A 858 9.00 -14.90 -0.05
N VAL A 859 9.28 -14.78 -1.34
CA VAL A 859 10.52 -15.27 -1.95
C VAL A 859 11.52 -14.12 -2.03
N SER A 860 12.57 -14.20 -1.23
CA SER A 860 13.66 -13.23 -1.22
C SER A 860 14.79 -13.69 -2.13
N VAL A 861 15.21 -12.82 -3.04
CA VAL A 861 16.36 -13.00 -3.93
C VAL A 861 17.44 -12.04 -3.48
N TYR A 862 18.61 -12.56 -3.14
CA TYR A 862 19.77 -11.79 -2.75
C TYR A 862 20.82 -11.82 -3.86
N ALA A 863 21.56 -10.74 -4.03
CA ALA A 863 22.69 -10.65 -4.94
C ALA A 863 23.89 -10.05 -4.20
N LEU A 864 24.98 -10.82 -4.11
CA LEU A 864 26.25 -10.36 -3.56
C LEU A 864 27.08 -9.77 -4.70
N ASN A 865 27.37 -8.47 -4.66
CA ASN A 865 28.10 -7.77 -5.71
C ASN A 865 29.41 -7.16 -5.22
N TYR A 866 30.32 -6.90 -6.14
CA TYR A 866 31.55 -6.17 -5.87
C TYR A 866 31.35 -4.65 -5.99
N ASN A 867 32.04 -3.90 -5.13
CA ASN A 867 32.23 -2.46 -5.24
C ASN A 867 33.67 -2.09 -4.83
N VAL A 868 34.07 -0.84 -5.03
CA VAL A 868 35.39 -0.32 -4.65
C VAL A 868 35.22 0.75 -3.58
N LEU A 869 35.81 0.48 -2.41
CA LEU A 869 35.94 1.44 -1.32
C LEU A 869 37.26 2.18 -1.47
N HIS A 870 37.21 3.50 -1.56
CA HIS A 870 38.38 4.36 -1.66
C HIS A 870 38.59 5.11 -0.33
N VAL A 871 39.79 4.98 0.25
CA VAL A 871 40.20 5.69 1.47
C VAL A 871 41.35 6.63 1.13
N ALA A 872 41.14 7.93 1.24
CA ALA A 872 42.16 8.93 0.97
C ALA A 872 41.93 10.23 1.75
N SER A 873 43.02 10.87 2.19
CA SER A 873 42.99 12.20 2.82
C SER A 873 42.05 12.33 4.03
N GLY A 874 41.87 11.25 4.79
CA GLY A 874 40.98 11.21 5.95
C GLY A 874 39.52 10.86 5.64
N LEU A 875 39.17 10.62 4.38
CA LEU A 875 37.81 10.36 3.89
C LEU A 875 37.70 8.97 3.26
N VAL A 876 36.52 8.40 3.36
CA VAL A 876 36.09 7.16 2.73
C VAL A 876 34.91 7.44 1.82
N GLY A 877 34.89 6.79 0.65
CA GLY A 877 33.75 6.82 -0.25
C GLY A 877 33.68 5.58 -1.12
N LEU A 878 32.48 5.27 -1.59
CA LEU A 878 32.25 4.28 -2.63
C LEU A 878 32.52 4.89 -4.00
N LYS A 879 33.22 4.17 -4.87
CA LYS A 879 33.59 4.65 -6.21
C LYS A 879 32.48 4.47 -7.25
N PHE A 880 31.55 3.53 -7.02
CA PHE A 880 30.48 3.16 -7.96
C PHE A 880 29.13 3.02 -7.29
#